data_AF-C5BT28-F1
#
_entry.id   AF-C5BT28-F1
#
_cell.length_a   1.000
_cell.length_b   1.000
_cell.length_c   1.000
_cell.angle_alpha   90.00
_cell.angle_beta   90.00
_cell.angle_gamma   90.00
#
_symmetry.space_group_name_H-M   'P 1'
#
loop_
_entity.id
_entity.type
_entity.pdbx_description
1 polymer ?
#
loop_
_entity_poly.entity_id
_entity_poly.type
_entity_poly.pdbx_seq_one_letter_code
_entity_poly.pdbx_strand_id
1 'polypeptide(L)'
;MKKGFLRVLTIAATCTLLNGCTYLTQGVWAPETRGAQAAGEDLFGDHANRIVYLEQNWGPADSLWFYNTTQGSDLLPYDIFLYLEQADSRSLFRSDENMRHYRYLVQNPTKDNPDGLPVGMVKDTYLGREYMGFTCAACHTSQLNYQGLGIRIDGAPPLADMDGFMHGLEAALLASLEDDEKFTRLAKNVLGKHYPEGSDELRALLDETHQRRKAYNYINAPLHGPQLVAYGYGRLDAFGRIYNRVLHQLTPDDFNFNPANAPVSYPFLWDTPQHDYVQWNGVGANAKTGALGRNVGEVMGVFGSMDLSRETRSKGYVSSVDVRNIVRLEHHLAKLYSPVWPADILPPVDETLAARGKEVFVEYRCHQCHQAIIRDDPKRQVFAQMASLDLIGTDSTAVDNAIAYQGKTGYFYERATPKKFVDAIGSRYPEKTSVLPMLVTAGEGIVKQPDPDKSYIRRLFERLYDVITAVRENPAPDDLRQLDFLASDAFPTYLRAYKGRPLNGIWATAPYLHNGSVPNLYELFLPQCDSEALLAGEVTPGETCRSVEFTVGSREFDPDKVGYVQRSAAEYPGLFVFNTRLPSNSNAGHEYAAGKTPVLRLDAANRPILDENGKPQLEWLPPISKADRWALVEYLKTL
;
A
#
# COMPACT_ATOMS: atom_id res chain seq x y z
N MET A 1 8.24 39.62 35.13
CA MET A 1 8.31 38.86 33.85
C MET A 1 8.88 37.44 33.96
N LYS A 2 9.84 37.12 34.85
CA LYS A 2 10.43 35.75 34.92
C LYS A 2 9.54 34.65 35.54
N LYS A 3 8.58 34.97 36.42
CA LYS A 3 7.72 33.96 37.08
C LYS A 3 6.53 33.47 36.22
N GLY A 4 6.08 34.26 35.24
CA GLY A 4 5.00 33.87 34.33
C GLY A 4 5.48 32.89 33.25
N PHE A 5 6.68 33.11 32.71
CA PHE A 5 7.29 32.26 31.69
C PHE A 5 7.61 30.85 32.22
N LEU A 6 8.08 30.75 33.47
CA LEU A 6 8.36 29.46 34.09
C LEU A 6 7.07 28.65 34.34
N ARG A 7 5.97 29.29 34.76
CA ARG A 7 4.66 28.62 34.92
C ARG A 7 4.08 28.11 33.59
N VAL A 8 4.26 28.85 32.49
CA VAL A 8 3.83 28.41 31.15
C VAL A 8 4.65 27.21 30.68
N LEU A 9 5.96 27.18 30.93
CA LEU A 9 6.81 26.02 30.63
C LEU A 9 6.45 24.80 31.48
N THR A 10 6.14 24.97 32.77
CA THR A 10 5.74 23.85 33.65
C THR A 10 4.37 23.31 33.26
N ILE A 11 3.39 24.16 32.90
CA ILE A 11 2.08 23.71 32.40
C ILE A 11 2.22 23.04 31.03
N ALA A 12 3.08 23.56 30.13
CA ALA A 12 3.36 22.93 28.84
C ALA A 12 4.02 21.54 29.02
N ALA A 13 4.99 21.41 29.93
CA ALA A 13 5.61 20.14 30.27
C ALA A 13 4.63 19.15 30.94
N THR A 14 3.70 19.65 31.75
CA THR A 14 2.69 18.79 32.43
C THR A 14 1.61 18.33 31.44
N CYS A 15 1.21 19.17 30.48
CA CYS A 15 0.27 18.79 29.41
C CYS A 15 0.90 17.87 28.35
N THR A 16 2.22 17.92 28.13
CA THR A 16 2.92 16.93 27.31
C THR A 16 3.12 15.61 28.06
N LEU A 17 3.40 15.65 29.37
CA LEU A 17 3.54 14.45 30.22
C LEU A 17 2.22 13.70 30.46
N LEU A 18 1.07 14.38 30.49
CA LEU A 18 -0.24 13.73 30.61
C LEU A 18 -0.63 12.88 29.38
N ASN A 19 0.02 13.07 28.22
CA ASN A 19 -0.07 12.15 27.07
C ASN A 19 0.87 10.94 27.20
N GLY A 20 1.78 10.93 28.17
CA GLY A 20 2.52 9.71 28.53
C GLY A 20 1.60 8.64 29.11
N CYS A 21 0.44 9.02 29.66
CA CYS A 21 -0.50 8.07 30.27
C CYS A 21 -1.30 7.23 29.27
N THR A 22 -1.53 7.69 28.03
CA THR A 22 -2.10 6.82 26.98
C THR A 22 -1.02 5.90 26.38
N TYR A 23 0.23 6.36 26.30
CA TYR A 23 1.36 5.56 25.80
C TYR A 23 1.79 4.44 26.77
N LEU A 24 1.78 4.72 28.08
CA LEU A 24 2.12 3.73 29.11
C LEU A 24 1.05 2.66 29.33
N THR A 25 -0.19 2.84 28.86
CA THR A 25 -1.28 1.89 29.14
C THR A 25 -1.57 0.92 28.00
N GLN A 26 -0.97 1.11 26.82
CA GLN A 26 -1.05 0.20 25.66
C GLN A 26 0.04 -0.89 25.70
N GLY A 27 1.18 -0.66 26.37
CA GLY A 27 2.33 -1.57 26.33
C GLY A 27 2.43 -2.63 27.45
N VAL A 28 1.59 -2.58 28.49
CA VAL A 28 1.85 -3.40 29.71
C VAL A 28 1.27 -4.83 29.62
N TRP A 29 0.40 -5.11 28.64
CA TRP A 29 -0.31 -6.40 28.53
C TRP A 29 -0.58 -6.82 27.07
N ALA A 30 0.34 -6.56 26.14
CA ALA A 30 0.20 -7.04 24.76
C ALA A 30 0.41 -8.57 24.73
N PRO A 31 -0.60 -9.38 24.33
CA PRO A 31 -0.43 -10.83 24.25
C PRO A 31 0.57 -11.17 23.14
N GLU A 32 1.39 -12.20 23.34
CA GLU A 32 2.34 -12.70 22.32
C GLU A 32 1.66 -13.04 20.99
N THR A 33 0.41 -13.51 21.07
CA THR A 33 -0.42 -13.83 19.89
C THR A 33 -0.89 -12.59 19.14
N ARG A 34 -0.79 -11.39 19.73
CA ARG A 34 -1.33 -10.12 19.20
C ARG A 34 -2.79 -10.22 18.78
N GLY A 35 -3.56 -11.06 19.50
CA GLY A 35 -4.96 -11.35 19.19
C GLY A 35 -5.17 -12.18 17.91
N ALA A 36 -4.13 -12.63 17.20
CA ALA A 36 -4.30 -13.40 15.98
C ALA A 36 -5.13 -14.68 16.22
N GLN A 37 -6.08 -14.93 15.34
CA GLN A 37 -6.92 -16.11 15.38
C GLN A 37 -6.37 -17.17 14.42
N ALA A 38 -6.11 -18.35 14.94
CA ALA A 38 -5.91 -19.54 14.13
C ALA A 38 -7.23 -19.89 13.41
N ALA A 39 -7.13 -20.52 12.25
CA ALA A 39 -8.28 -20.97 11.50
C ALA A 39 -8.07 -22.42 11.06
N GLY A 40 -9.14 -23.21 11.11
CA GLY A 40 -9.21 -24.46 10.37
C GLY A 40 -9.17 -24.20 8.86
N GLU A 41 -9.56 -25.21 8.09
CA GLU A 41 -9.62 -25.07 6.64
C GLU A 41 -10.61 -23.96 6.23
N ASP A 42 -10.13 -23.00 5.45
CA ASP A 42 -10.91 -21.90 4.90
C ASP A 42 -11.42 -22.19 3.49
N LEU A 43 -12.13 -21.21 2.90
CA LEU A 43 -12.82 -21.34 1.62
C LEU A 43 -11.88 -21.64 0.43
N PHE A 44 -10.57 -21.49 0.61
CA PHE A 44 -9.56 -21.77 -0.41
C PHE A 44 -8.71 -23.00 -0.09
N GLY A 45 -9.01 -23.73 0.99
CA GLY A 45 -8.25 -24.89 1.47
C GLY A 45 -7.06 -24.52 2.35
N ASP A 46 -6.89 -23.24 2.72
CA ASP A 46 -5.80 -22.85 3.62
C ASP A 46 -6.20 -23.14 5.06
N HIS A 47 -5.23 -23.54 5.87
CA HIS A 47 -5.42 -23.71 7.30
C HIS A 47 -4.19 -23.22 8.05
N ALA A 48 -4.41 -22.69 9.25
CA ALA A 48 -3.34 -22.27 10.14
C ALA A 48 -3.74 -22.60 11.57
N ASN A 49 -3.21 -23.70 12.10
CA ASN A 49 -3.48 -24.19 13.44
C ASN A 49 -2.85 -23.31 14.53
N ARG A 50 -1.81 -22.56 14.16
CA ARG A 50 -1.09 -21.63 15.03
C ARG A 50 -0.53 -20.49 14.20
N ILE A 51 -0.48 -19.29 14.78
CA ILE A 51 0.16 -18.11 14.17
C ILE A 51 1.47 -17.80 14.91
N VAL A 52 2.52 -17.49 14.15
CA VAL A 52 3.83 -17.05 14.64
C VAL A 52 4.23 -15.75 13.96
N TYR A 53 5.17 -15.04 14.59
CA TYR A 53 5.69 -13.76 14.13
C TYR A 53 7.20 -13.87 13.98
N LEU A 54 7.75 -13.20 12.97
CA LEU A 54 9.19 -13.17 12.72
C LEU A 54 9.89 -12.12 13.58
N GLU A 55 11.19 -12.29 13.76
CA GLU A 55 12.05 -11.26 14.36
C GLU A 55 12.22 -10.11 13.35
N GLN A 56 11.57 -8.98 13.62
CA GLN A 56 11.63 -7.77 12.81
C GLN A 56 11.94 -6.52 13.65
N ASN A 57 12.58 -6.70 14.82
CA ASN A 57 12.81 -5.66 15.84
C ASN A 57 11.53 -5.04 16.44
N TRP A 58 10.39 -5.69 16.25
CA TRP A 58 9.09 -5.33 16.82
C TRP A 58 8.60 -6.41 17.78
N GLY A 59 8.28 -6.00 19.01
CA GLY A 59 7.57 -6.83 19.97
C GLY A 59 6.06 -6.82 19.75
N PRO A 60 5.28 -7.58 20.55
CA PRO A 60 3.82 -7.60 20.48
C PRO A 60 3.16 -6.22 20.58
N ALA A 61 3.67 -5.36 21.46
CA ALA A 61 3.15 -4.00 21.63
C ALA A 61 3.40 -3.12 20.39
N ASP A 62 4.57 -3.28 19.73
CA ASP A 62 4.92 -2.52 18.54
C ASP A 62 4.00 -2.87 17.36
N SER A 63 3.75 -4.16 17.13
CA SER A 63 2.82 -4.61 16.09
C SER A 63 1.39 -4.15 16.37
N LEU A 64 0.88 -4.36 17.60
CA LEU A 64 -0.49 -3.95 17.96
C LEU A 64 -0.71 -2.44 17.87
N TRP A 65 0.30 -1.65 18.23
CA TRP A 65 0.23 -0.21 18.07
C TRP A 65 0.13 0.18 16.59
N PHE A 66 0.94 -0.43 15.72
CA PHE A 66 0.85 -0.22 14.27
C PHE A 66 -0.51 -0.65 13.69
N TYR A 67 -1.07 -1.77 14.18
CA TYR A 67 -2.37 -2.29 13.73
C TYR A 67 -3.53 -1.36 14.09
N ASN A 68 -3.49 -0.78 15.29
CA ASN A 68 -4.64 -0.10 15.90
C ASN A 68 -4.57 1.43 15.87
N THR A 69 -3.47 2.02 15.37
CA THR A 69 -3.33 3.48 15.32
C THR A 69 -4.08 4.06 14.12
N THR A 70 -5.16 4.80 14.41
CA THR A 70 -5.91 5.55 13.40
C THR A 70 -5.05 6.61 12.69
N GLN A 71 -5.35 6.80 11.42
CA GLN A 71 -4.73 7.82 10.55
C GLN A 71 -5.73 8.91 10.14
N GLY A 72 -6.98 8.83 10.60
CA GLY A 72 -8.05 9.75 10.18
C GLY A 72 -8.92 9.22 9.03
N SER A 73 -9.10 7.90 8.91
CA SER A 73 -9.88 7.27 7.84
C SER A 73 -11.34 7.13 8.26
N ASP A 74 -12.26 7.70 7.46
CA ASP A 74 -13.70 7.70 7.72
C ASP A 74 -14.44 6.89 6.62
N LEU A 75 -14.23 5.57 6.56
CA LEU A 75 -14.84 4.75 5.50
C LEU A 75 -16.37 4.71 5.62
N LEU A 76 -16.89 4.38 6.80
CA LEU A 76 -18.33 4.31 7.10
C LEU A 76 -18.62 4.46 8.60
N PRO A 77 -19.86 4.79 9.02
CA PRO A 77 -20.22 4.89 10.44
C PRO A 77 -19.93 3.59 11.20
N TYR A 78 -19.32 3.71 12.37
CA TYR A 78 -18.79 2.58 13.13
C TYR A 78 -19.87 1.55 13.51
N ASP A 79 -20.98 2.01 14.06
CA ASP A 79 -22.06 1.12 14.51
C ASP A 79 -22.77 0.42 13.34
N ILE A 80 -22.86 1.07 12.18
CA ILE A 80 -23.35 0.41 10.96
C ILE A 80 -22.42 -0.75 10.63
N PHE A 81 -21.10 -0.53 10.58
CA PHE A 81 -20.15 -1.61 10.28
C PHE A 81 -20.22 -2.77 11.28
N LEU A 82 -20.40 -2.47 12.57
CA LEU A 82 -20.46 -3.49 13.62
C LEU A 82 -21.64 -4.47 13.45
N TYR A 83 -22.76 -4.00 12.93
CA TYR A 83 -24.03 -4.72 12.91
C TYR A 83 -24.61 -4.96 11.51
N LEU A 84 -23.94 -4.49 10.45
CA LEU A 84 -24.37 -4.71 9.06
C LEU A 84 -24.34 -6.21 8.75
N GLU A 85 -25.46 -6.74 8.25
CA GLU A 85 -25.53 -8.10 7.71
C GLU A 85 -25.01 -8.12 6.26
N GLN A 86 -24.47 -9.25 5.82
CA GLN A 86 -24.13 -9.46 4.40
C GLN A 86 -25.39 -9.35 3.53
N ALA A 87 -25.21 -9.12 2.23
CA ALA A 87 -26.33 -8.86 1.32
C ALA A 87 -27.33 -10.03 1.23
N ASP A 88 -26.83 -11.26 1.21
CA ASP A 88 -27.57 -12.50 0.93
C ASP A 88 -27.77 -13.40 2.16
N SER A 89 -27.24 -13.01 3.32
CA SER A 89 -27.36 -13.79 4.56
C SER A 89 -27.66 -12.92 5.79
N ARG A 90 -27.83 -13.56 6.96
CA ARG A 90 -27.93 -12.88 8.27
C ARG A 90 -26.58 -12.78 9.00
N SER A 91 -25.53 -13.35 8.42
CA SER A 91 -24.18 -13.25 9.00
C SER A 91 -23.70 -11.81 8.90
N LEU A 92 -22.97 -11.33 9.90
CA LEU A 92 -22.41 -9.99 9.87
C LEU A 92 -21.42 -9.85 8.71
N PHE A 93 -21.39 -8.66 8.10
CA PHE A 93 -20.42 -8.31 7.07
C PHE A 93 -19.00 -8.41 7.63
N ARG A 94 -18.77 -7.98 8.87
CA ARG A 94 -17.47 -8.10 9.56
C ARG A 94 -17.16 -9.49 10.13
N SER A 95 -17.97 -10.50 9.87
CA SER A 95 -17.73 -11.85 10.40
C SER A 95 -16.36 -12.38 9.98
N ASP A 96 -15.73 -13.20 10.84
CA ASP A 96 -14.39 -13.72 10.58
C ASP A 96 -14.30 -14.46 9.23
N GLU A 97 -15.34 -15.22 8.88
CA GLU A 97 -15.43 -15.93 7.61
C GLU A 97 -15.39 -14.98 6.41
N ASN A 98 -16.21 -13.91 6.42
CA ASN A 98 -16.23 -12.92 5.34
C ASN A 98 -14.94 -12.09 5.29
N MET A 99 -14.35 -11.76 6.44
CA MET A 99 -13.06 -11.06 6.47
C MET A 99 -11.92 -11.93 5.94
N ARG A 100 -11.94 -13.24 6.20
CA ARG A 100 -10.99 -14.20 5.59
C ARG A 100 -11.22 -14.38 4.10
N HIS A 101 -12.47 -14.33 3.62
CA HIS A 101 -12.78 -14.34 2.19
C HIS A 101 -12.05 -13.20 1.46
N TYR A 102 -12.11 -11.97 1.99
CA TYR A 102 -11.36 -10.81 1.45
C TYR A 102 -9.89 -10.75 1.86
N ARG A 103 -9.37 -11.82 2.50
CA ARG A 103 -7.98 -11.93 2.96
C ARG A 103 -7.53 -10.84 3.94
N TYR A 104 -8.44 -10.25 4.70
CA TYR A 104 -8.08 -9.49 5.89
C TYR A 104 -7.72 -10.43 7.04
N LEU A 105 -6.87 -9.95 7.96
CA LEU A 105 -6.32 -10.73 9.06
C LEU A 105 -7.17 -10.56 10.32
N VAL A 106 -8.04 -11.52 10.59
CA VAL A 106 -8.96 -11.50 11.76
C VAL A 106 -8.22 -11.57 13.11
N GLN A 107 -8.82 -10.97 14.14
CA GLN A 107 -8.30 -10.92 15.50
C GLN A 107 -9.38 -11.25 16.53
N ASN A 108 -8.99 -11.93 17.61
CA ASN A 108 -9.77 -12.00 18.83
C ASN A 108 -9.82 -10.61 19.49
N PRO A 109 -10.90 -10.28 20.22
CA PRO A 109 -10.98 -9.08 21.03
C PRO A 109 -9.77 -8.90 21.95
N THR A 110 -9.24 -7.68 21.98
CA THR A 110 -8.19 -7.25 22.90
C THR A 110 -8.60 -5.95 23.58
N LYS A 111 -7.80 -5.46 24.54
CA LYS A 111 -8.08 -4.19 25.22
C LYS A 111 -8.14 -3.00 24.24
N ASP A 112 -7.25 -2.97 23.24
CA ASP A 112 -7.15 -1.88 22.27
C ASP A 112 -8.00 -2.13 21.01
N ASN A 113 -8.55 -3.34 20.87
CA ASN A 113 -9.48 -3.73 19.80
C ASN A 113 -10.61 -4.59 20.41
N PRO A 114 -11.53 -4.00 21.18
CA PRO A 114 -12.54 -4.73 21.94
C PRO A 114 -13.58 -5.43 21.06
N ASP A 115 -13.76 -4.97 19.83
CA ASP A 115 -14.72 -5.54 18.87
C ASP A 115 -14.11 -6.64 17.98
N GLY A 116 -12.82 -6.93 18.13
CA GLY A 116 -12.10 -7.96 17.37
C GLY A 116 -12.01 -7.64 15.88
N LEU A 117 -11.84 -6.37 15.52
CA LEU A 117 -11.71 -5.94 14.12
C LEU A 117 -10.47 -6.57 13.48
N PRO A 118 -10.47 -6.85 12.16
CA PRO A 118 -9.27 -7.29 11.46
C PRO A 118 -8.12 -6.29 11.58
N VAL A 119 -6.88 -6.78 11.44
CA VAL A 119 -5.66 -5.95 11.46
C VAL A 119 -5.80 -4.76 10.52
N GLY A 120 -5.65 -3.56 11.07
CA GLY A 120 -5.73 -2.30 10.33
C GLY A 120 -7.13 -1.78 10.04
N MET A 121 -8.17 -2.42 10.55
CA MET A 121 -9.51 -1.82 10.64
C MET A 121 -9.70 -1.29 12.07
N VAL A 122 -9.92 0.01 12.21
CA VAL A 122 -9.96 0.66 13.52
C VAL A 122 -11.17 1.55 13.68
N LYS A 123 -11.56 1.77 14.93
CA LYS A 123 -12.49 2.83 15.30
C LYS A 123 -11.77 4.17 15.26
N ASP A 124 -12.35 5.13 14.56
CA ASP A 124 -11.90 6.52 14.52
C ASP A 124 -13.00 7.47 15.00
N THR A 125 -12.62 8.66 15.46
CA THR A 125 -13.57 9.71 15.85
C THR A 125 -13.23 11.00 15.15
N TYR A 126 -14.18 11.53 14.38
CA TYR A 126 -14.03 12.80 13.68
C TYR A 126 -15.29 13.66 13.81
N LEU A 127 -15.13 14.91 14.24
CA LEU A 127 -16.23 15.87 14.47
C LEU A 127 -17.37 15.31 15.33
N GLY A 128 -17.03 14.52 16.35
CA GLY A 128 -17.98 13.92 17.29
C GLY A 128 -18.76 12.73 16.74
N ARG A 129 -18.40 12.21 15.56
CA ARG A 129 -18.94 10.97 14.99
C ARG A 129 -17.89 9.88 14.98
N GLU A 130 -18.34 8.64 15.07
CA GLU A 130 -17.46 7.47 15.10
C GLU A 130 -17.53 6.73 13.76
N TYR A 131 -16.37 6.39 13.21
CA TYR A 131 -16.23 5.71 11.93
C TYR A 131 -15.40 4.44 12.10
N MET A 132 -15.61 3.48 11.21
CA MET A 132 -14.58 2.48 10.93
C MET A 132 -13.70 3.02 9.81
N GLY A 133 -12.39 2.91 10.00
CA GLY A 133 -11.37 3.36 9.06
C GLY A 133 -10.29 2.33 8.82
N PHE A 134 -9.63 2.44 7.66
CA PHE A 134 -8.42 1.68 7.37
C PHE A 134 -7.17 2.41 7.87
N THR A 135 -6.19 1.63 8.34
CA THR A 135 -4.82 2.09 8.64
C THR A 135 -3.84 1.46 7.63
N CYS A 136 -2.57 1.88 7.66
CA CYS A 136 -1.51 1.25 6.88
C CYS A 136 -1.49 -0.28 7.06
N ALA A 137 -1.79 -0.78 8.25
CA ALA A 137 -1.69 -2.20 8.56
C ALA A 137 -2.65 -3.08 7.75
N ALA A 138 -3.79 -2.54 7.30
CA ALA A 138 -4.76 -3.27 6.48
C ALA A 138 -4.20 -3.60 5.07
N CYS A 139 -3.30 -2.74 4.58
CA CYS A 139 -2.67 -2.86 3.26
C CYS A 139 -1.20 -3.30 3.32
N HIS A 140 -0.62 -3.41 4.51
CA HIS A 140 0.82 -3.67 4.71
C HIS A 140 1.11 -4.60 5.89
N THR A 141 0.24 -5.58 6.13
CA THR A 141 0.51 -6.71 7.01
C THR A 141 0.04 -7.98 6.33
N SER A 142 0.89 -8.99 6.24
CA SER A 142 0.56 -10.22 5.51
C SER A 142 0.71 -11.46 6.37
N GLN A 143 0.15 -12.56 5.88
CA GLN A 143 0.32 -13.88 6.45
C GLN A 143 0.54 -14.90 5.33
N LEU A 144 1.61 -15.68 5.48
CA LEU A 144 1.88 -16.89 4.71
C LEU A 144 1.51 -18.10 5.57
N ASN A 145 1.12 -19.21 4.96
CA ASN A 145 0.91 -20.48 5.66
C ASN A 145 1.90 -21.52 5.15
N TYR A 146 2.45 -22.34 6.04
CA TYR A 146 3.30 -23.47 5.67
C TYR A 146 3.02 -24.63 6.62
N GLN A 147 2.55 -25.76 6.08
CA GLN A 147 2.30 -26.99 6.85
C GLN A 147 1.42 -26.75 8.10
N GLY A 148 0.38 -25.93 7.96
CA GLY A 148 -0.55 -25.58 9.03
C GLY A 148 -0.03 -24.55 10.04
N LEU A 149 1.12 -23.94 9.82
CA LEU A 149 1.62 -22.80 10.58
C LEU A 149 1.42 -21.50 9.80
N GLY A 150 0.74 -20.51 10.38
CA GLY A 150 0.63 -19.17 9.80
C GLY A 150 1.78 -18.27 10.26
N ILE A 151 2.56 -17.76 9.32
CA ILE A 151 3.67 -16.82 9.54
C ILE A 151 3.16 -15.42 9.24
N ARG A 152 2.90 -14.61 10.27
CA ARG A 152 2.47 -13.22 10.11
C ARG A 152 3.68 -12.30 10.07
N ILE A 153 3.71 -11.42 9.07
CA ILE A 153 4.85 -10.58 8.73
C ILE A 153 4.42 -9.12 8.71
N ASP A 154 5.02 -8.33 9.59
CA ASP A 154 4.75 -6.90 9.72
C ASP A 154 5.39 -6.14 8.54
N GLY A 155 4.65 -5.23 7.94
CA GLY A 155 5.11 -4.47 6.76
C GLY A 155 5.06 -5.24 5.44
N ALA A 156 4.61 -6.50 5.42
CA ALA A 156 4.52 -7.31 4.20
C ALA A 156 3.29 -6.97 3.35
N PRO A 157 3.34 -7.18 2.02
CA PRO A 157 2.18 -6.97 1.16
C PRO A 157 1.11 -8.04 1.40
N PRO A 158 -0.15 -7.65 1.69
CA PRO A 158 -1.22 -8.59 1.92
C PRO A 158 -1.74 -9.16 0.60
N LEU A 159 -2.45 -10.28 0.69
CA LEU A 159 -3.34 -10.75 -0.37
C LEU A 159 -4.74 -10.13 -0.26
N ALA A 160 -4.92 -8.96 0.38
CA ALA A 160 -6.23 -8.36 0.59
C ALA A 160 -6.95 -8.06 -0.75
N ASP A 161 -8.25 -8.36 -0.82
CA ASP A 161 -9.12 -7.95 -1.94
C ASP A 161 -10.01 -6.79 -1.51
N MET A 162 -9.42 -5.59 -1.58
CA MET A 162 -10.12 -4.35 -1.22
C MET A 162 -11.25 -4.03 -2.21
N ASP A 163 -11.09 -4.35 -3.50
CA ASP A 163 -12.11 -4.04 -4.51
C ASP A 163 -13.37 -4.88 -4.28
N GLY A 164 -13.21 -6.19 -4.11
CA GLY A 164 -14.29 -7.09 -3.73
C GLY A 164 -14.93 -6.72 -2.40
N PHE A 165 -14.14 -6.33 -1.40
CA PHE A 165 -14.66 -5.86 -0.10
C PHE A 165 -15.56 -4.63 -0.27
N MET A 166 -15.16 -3.65 -1.09
CA MET A 166 -15.92 -2.42 -1.29
C MET A 166 -17.23 -2.67 -2.05
N HIS A 167 -17.24 -3.59 -3.02
CA HIS A 167 -18.46 -4.00 -3.70
C HIS A 167 -19.40 -4.82 -2.80
N GLY A 168 -18.86 -5.74 -1.99
CA GLY A 168 -19.64 -6.48 -1.00
C GLY A 168 -20.25 -5.55 0.05
N LEU A 169 -19.52 -4.52 0.48
CA LEU A 169 -20.01 -3.51 1.41
C LEU A 169 -21.17 -2.69 0.82
N GLU A 170 -21.04 -2.24 -0.43
CA GLU A 170 -22.13 -1.54 -1.13
C GLU A 170 -23.40 -2.41 -1.19
N ALA A 171 -23.26 -3.67 -1.59
CA ALA A 171 -24.37 -4.61 -1.68
C ALA A 171 -25.04 -4.86 -0.31
N ALA A 172 -24.26 -4.99 0.76
CA ALA A 172 -24.76 -5.18 2.12
C ALA A 172 -25.55 -3.95 2.63
N LEU A 173 -25.06 -2.74 2.32
CA LEU A 173 -25.76 -1.50 2.65
C LEU A 173 -27.08 -1.38 1.89
N LEU A 174 -27.08 -1.68 0.58
CA LEU A 174 -28.28 -1.67 -0.26
C LEU A 174 -29.32 -2.68 0.22
N ALA A 175 -28.91 -3.92 0.47
CA ALA A 175 -29.80 -4.95 1.00
C ALA A 175 -30.43 -4.53 2.34
N SER A 176 -29.67 -3.86 3.21
CA SER A 176 -30.19 -3.35 4.49
C SER A 176 -31.12 -2.16 4.34
N LEU A 177 -31.14 -1.48 3.18
CA LEU A 177 -32.09 -0.42 2.86
C LEU A 177 -33.38 -0.97 2.24
N GLU A 178 -33.25 -1.97 1.36
CA GLU A 178 -34.36 -2.54 0.58
C GLU A 178 -35.16 -3.61 1.34
N ASP A 179 -34.52 -4.34 2.26
CA ASP A 179 -35.17 -5.35 3.12
C ASP A 179 -35.51 -4.74 4.49
N ASP A 180 -36.79 -4.50 4.73
CA ASP A 180 -37.29 -3.92 5.98
C ASP A 180 -37.01 -4.79 7.22
N GLU A 181 -36.91 -6.11 7.08
CA GLU A 181 -36.54 -6.99 8.20
C GLU A 181 -35.05 -6.83 8.54
N LYS A 182 -34.18 -6.73 7.53
CA LYS A 182 -32.75 -6.42 7.72
C LYS A 182 -32.57 -5.06 8.37
N PHE A 183 -33.23 -4.04 7.83
CA PHE A 183 -33.22 -2.70 8.42
C PHE A 183 -33.66 -2.72 9.89
N THR A 184 -34.76 -3.43 10.19
CA THR A 184 -35.29 -3.52 11.56
C THR A 184 -34.29 -4.15 12.53
N ARG A 185 -33.54 -5.18 12.12
CA ARG A 185 -32.49 -5.80 12.95
C ARG A 185 -31.30 -4.86 13.15
N LEU A 186 -30.84 -4.22 12.07
CA LEU A 186 -29.78 -3.22 12.13
C LEU A 186 -30.17 -2.08 13.08
N ALA A 187 -31.37 -1.53 12.94
CA ALA A 187 -31.86 -0.42 13.75
C ALA A 187 -31.97 -0.78 15.24
N LYS A 188 -32.46 -1.98 15.57
CA LYS A 188 -32.49 -2.45 16.96
C LYS A 188 -31.09 -2.56 17.57
N ASN A 189 -30.10 -3.02 16.80
CA ASN A 189 -28.73 -3.16 17.29
C ASN A 189 -28.02 -1.80 17.44
N VAL A 190 -28.18 -0.90 16.46
CA VAL A 190 -27.53 0.42 16.45
C VAL A 190 -28.17 1.38 17.47
N LEU A 191 -29.50 1.46 17.52
CA LEU A 191 -30.21 2.40 18.41
C LEU A 191 -30.40 1.86 19.83
N GLY A 192 -30.38 0.53 19.98
CA GLY A 192 -30.57 -0.16 21.26
C GLY A 192 -31.87 0.25 21.94
N LYS A 193 -31.75 0.79 23.17
CA LYS A 193 -32.90 1.26 23.98
C LYS A 193 -33.67 2.43 23.36
N HIS A 194 -33.11 3.12 22.36
CA HIS A 194 -33.78 4.22 21.68
C HIS A 194 -34.64 3.73 20.52
N TYR A 195 -34.61 2.46 20.14
CA TYR A 195 -35.51 1.95 19.09
C TYR A 195 -36.97 1.93 19.59
N PRO A 196 -37.95 2.41 18.80
CA PRO A 196 -37.84 2.81 17.39
C PRO A 196 -37.49 4.28 17.14
N GLU A 197 -37.42 5.14 18.16
CA GLU A 197 -36.99 6.54 18.01
C GLU A 197 -35.60 6.65 17.38
N GLY A 198 -35.45 7.43 16.30
CA GLY A 198 -34.18 7.53 15.56
C GLY A 198 -34.08 6.64 14.31
N SER A 199 -35.10 5.81 14.04
CA SER A 199 -35.07 4.90 12.88
C SER A 199 -35.04 5.65 11.54
N ASP A 200 -35.74 6.77 11.43
CA ASP A 200 -35.75 7.58 10.21
C ASP A 200 -34.38 8.24 9.96
N GLU A 201 -33.75 8.77 11.02
CA GLU A 201 -32.41 9.32 10.96
C GLU A 201 -31.37 8.25 10.61
N LEU A 202 -31.48 7.05 11.19
CA LEU A 202 -30.60 5.93 10.85
C LEU A 202 -30.79 5.48 9.41
N ARG A 203 -32.03 5.44 8.90
CA ARG A 203 -32.31 5.09 7.50
C ARG A 203 -31.70 6.12 6.55
N ALA A 204 -31.81 7.41 6.87
CA ALA A 204 -31.18 8.48 6.10
C ALA A 204 -29.65 8.38 6.12
N LEU A 205 -29.04 8.08 7.27
CA LEU A 205 -27.60 7.86 7.39
C LEU A 205 -27.13 6.63 6.60
N LEU A 206 -27.92 5.55 6.63
CA LEU A 206 -27.63 4.33 5.88
C LEU A 206 -27.69 4.57 4.36
N ASP A 207 -28.70 5.31 3.88
CA ASP A 207 -28.80 5.70 2.47
C ASP A 207 -27.63 6.61 2.07
N GLU A 208 -27.30 7.64 2.86
CA GLU A 208 -26.13 8.49 2.61
C GLU A 208 -24.84 7.66 2.52
N THR A 209 -24.67 6.70 3.43
CA THR A 209 -23.51 5.79 3.45
C THR A 209 -23.48 4.93 2.19
N HIS A 210 -24.61 4.34 1.79
CA HIS A 210 -24.75 3.56 0.56
C HIS A 210 -24.42 4.41 -0.68
N GLN A 211 -25.02 5.60 -0.84
CA GLN A 211 -24.75 6.46 -2.00
C GLN A 211 -23.28 6.85 -2.11
N ARG A 212 -22.61 7.13 -0.98
CA ARG A 212 -21.17 7.41 -0.95
C ARG A 212 -20.34 6.20 -1.40
N ARG A 213 -20.70 4.98 -0.97
CA ARG A 213 -19.99 3.75 -1.38
C ARG A 213 -20.24 3.40 -2.84
N LYS A 214 -21.49 3.49 -3.30
CA LYS A 214 -21.88 3.31 -4.70
C LYS A 214 -21.17 4.29 -5.63
N ALA A 215 -21.15 5.58 -5.28
CA ALA A 215 -20.40 6.58 -6.04
C ALA A 215 -18.91 6.26 -6.08
N TYR A 216 -18.31 5.85 -4.95
CA TYR A 216 -16.92 5.44 -4.89
C TYR A 216 -16.61 4.24 -5.80
N ASN A 217 -17.43 3.19 -5.78
CA ASN A 217 -17.23 2.00 -6.61
C ASN A 217 -17.41 2.32 -8.10
N TYR A 218 -18.42 3.11 -8.44
CA TYR A 218 -18.64 3.56 -9.82
C TYR A 218 -17.47 4.40 -10.37
N ILE A 219 -17.00 5.39 -9.59
CA ILE A 219 -15.89 6.27 -9.98
C ILE A 219 -14.58 5.49 -10.16
N ASN A 220 -14.35 4.47 -9.33
CA ASN A 220 -13.11 3.70 -9.31
C ASN A 220 -13.22 2.35 -10.02
N ALA A 221 -14.22 2.18 -10.89
CA ALA A 221 -14.36 0.96 -11.67
C ALA A 221 -13.12 0.74 -12.56
N PRO A 222 -12.56 -0.49 -12.60
CA PRO A 222 -11.32 -0.77 -13.33
C PRO A 222 -11.59 -1.03 -14.82
N LEU A 223 -12.02 0.03 -15.50
CA LEU A 223 -12.45 0.00 -16.90
C LEU A 223 -11.30 0.31 -17.86
N HIS A 224 -11.12 -0.56 -18.85
CA HIS A 224 -10.31 -0.33 -20.05
C HIS A 224 -11.26 -0.14 -21.23
N GLY A 225 -11.70 1.10 -21.45
CA GLY A 225 -12.81 1.37 -22.35
C GLY A 225 -14.09 0.68 -21.84
N PRO A 226 -14.75 -0.19 -22.62
CA PRO A 226 -15.94 -0.92 -22.16
C PRO A 226 -15.61 -2.17 -21.32
N GLN A 227 -14.35 -2.61 -21.27
CA GLN A 227 -13.97 -3.85 -20.60
C GLN A 227 -13.67 -3.59 -19.12
N LEU A 228 -14.32 -4.33 -18.22
CA LEU A 228 -13.98 -4.37 -16.80
C LEU A 228 -12.90 -5.44 -16.57
N VAL A 229 -11.79 -5.05 -15.94
CA VAL A 229 -10.69 -5.97 -15.57
C VAL A 229 -10.52 -5.91 -14.05
N ALA A 230 -10.99 -6.95 -13.36
CA ALA A 230 -10.91 -7.00 -11.90
C ALA A 230 -9.45 -7.05 -11.42
N TYR A 231 -9.16 -6.40 -10.29
CA TYR A 231 -7.82 -6.40 -9.70
C TYR A 231 -7.43 -7.77 -9.14
N GLY A 232 -8.38 -8.46 -8.51
CA GLY A 232 -8.10 -9.66 -7.72
C GLY A 232 -7.33 -9.37 -6.42
N TYR A 233 -6.83 -10.42 -5.80
CA TYR A 233 -6.16 -10.34 -4.50
C TYR A 233 -4.77 -9.67 -4.56
N GLY A 234 -4.46 -8.87 -3.54
CA GLY A 234 -3.12 -8.32 -3.30
C GLY A 234 -2.73 -7.13 -4.17
N ARG A 235 -3.67 -6.57 -4.93
CA ARG A 235 -3.42 -5.44 -5.84
C ARG A 235 -4.48 -4.35 -5.72
N LEU A 236 -4.06 -3.11 -5.96
CA LEU A 236 -4.93 -1.94 -5.95
C LEU A 236 -4.38 -0.83 -6.84
N ASP A 237 -5.23 -0.13 -7.59
CA ASP A 237 -4.84 1.13 -8.24
C ASP A 237 -4.92 2.27 -7.22
N ALA A 238 -3.90 2.37 -6.37
CA ALA A 238 -3.84 3.40 -5.34
C ALA A 238 -3.80 4.82 -5.95
N PHE A 239 -3.06 5.03 -7.05
CA PHE A 239 -2.96 6.35 -7.67
C PHE A 239 -4.29 6.80 -8.27
N GLY A 240 -4.93 5.96 -9.10
CA GLY A 240 -6.23 6.27 -9.70
C GLY A 240 -7.27 6.59 -8.63
N ARG A 241 -7.32 5.79 -7.56
CA ARG A 241 -8.26 6.00 -6.44
C ARG A 241 -7.97 7.28 -5.66
N ILE A 242 -6.72 7.58 -5.32
CA ILE A 242 -6.33 8.83 -4.66
C ILE A 242 -6.67 10.04 -5.55
N TYR A 243 -6.35 9.96 -6.85
CA TYR A 243 -6.61 11.03 -7.80
C TYR A 243 -8.10 11.32 -7.90
N ASN A 244 -8.92 10.29 -8.05
CA ASN A 244 -10.37 10.43 -8.09
C ASN A 244 -10.97 10.98 -6.79
N ARG A 245 -10.40 10.63 -5.63
CA ARG A 245 -10.78 11.25 -4.35
C ARG A 245 -10.53 12.75 -4.36
N VAL A 246 -9.38 13.20 -4.86
CA VAL A 246 -9.07 14.64 -4.97
C VAL A 246 -10.00 15.33 -5.96
N LEU A 247 -10.18 14.76 -7.16
CA LEU A 247 -11.03 15.35 -8.20
C LEU A 247 -12.49 15.48 -7.73
N HIS A 248 -13.04 14.44 -7.10
CA HIS A 248 -14.39 14.49 -6.54
C HIS A 248 -14.54 15.60 -5.50
N GLN A 249 -13.54 15.83 -4.64
CA GLN A 249 -13.61 16.91 -3.64
C GLN A 249 -13.41 18.31 -4.22
N LEU A 250 -12.74 18.43 -5.37
CA LEU A 250 -12.57 19.71 -6.05
C LEU A 250 -13.83 20.12 -6.83
N THR A 251 -14.62 19.15 -7.27
CA THR A 251 -15.83 19.36 -8.06
C THR A 251 -16.92 18.34 -7.64
N PRO A 252 -17.52 18.48 -6.45
CA PRO A 252 -18.44 17.49 -5.89
C PRO A 252 -19.68 17.23 -6.75
N ASP A 253 -20.12 18.23 -7.51
CA ASP A 253 -21.32 18.18 -8.36
C ASP A 253 -21.02 17.82 -9.83
N ASP A 254 -19.76 17.59 -10.19
CA ASP A 254 -19.36 17.27 -11.56
C ASP A 254 -18.89 15.82 -11.71
N PHE A 255 -19.09 15.28 -12.92
CA PHE A 255 -18.45 14.04 -13.36
C PHE A 255 -16.97 14.32 -13.71
N ASN A 256 -16.10 14.22 -12.72
CA ASN A 256 -14.68 14.54 -12.82
C ASN A 256 -13.83 13.41 -12.22
N PHE A 257 -13.56 12.38 -13.03
CA PHE A 257 -12.73 11.26 -12.61
C PHE A 257 -12.11 10.56 -13.81
N ASN A 258 -11.14 9.69 -13.53
CA ASN A 258 -10.49 8.81 -14.49
C ASN A 258 -10.78 7.35 -14.07
N PRO A 259 -10.77 6.36 -14.98
CA PRO A 259 -10.87 4.97 -14.56
C PRO A 259 -9.75 4.62 -13.57
N ALA A 260 -9.97 3.73 -12.62
CA ALA A 260 -8.90 3.23 -11.75
C ALA A 260 -8.46 1.86 -12.27
N ASN A 261 -7.71 1.84 -13.37
CA ASN A 261 -7.49 0.64 -14.17
C ASN A 261 -6.04 0.14 -14.19
N ALA A 262 -5.17 0.64 -13.32
CA ALA A 262 -3.78 0.17 -13.23
C ALA A 262 -3.44 -0.37 -11.83
N PRO A 263 -3.97 -1.55 -11.45
CA PRO A 263 -3.67 -2.13 -10.15
C PRO A 263 -2.20 -2.48 -10.03
N VAL A 264 -1.61 -2.09 -8.91
CA VAL A 264 -0.25 -2.47 -8.51
C VAL A 264 -0.30 -3.31 -7.24
N SER A 265 0.66 -4.20 -7.08
CA SER A 265 0.88 -4.92 -5.84
C SER A 265 1.21 -3.94 -4.73
N TYR A 266 0.69 -4.18 -3.52
CA TYR A 266 1.08 -3.39 -2.36
C TYR A 266 2.61 -3.47 -2.17
N PRO A 267 3.33 -2.35 -1.99
CA PRO A 267 4.75 -2.42 -1.65
C PRO A 267 4.91 -2.85 -0.19
N PHE A 268 5.98 -3.58 0.15
CA PHE A 268 6.37 -3.77 1.54
C PHE A 268 6.86 -2.47 2.19
N LEU A 269 6.77 -2.36 3.51
CA LEU A 269 7.10 -1.16 4.29
C LEU A 269 8.45 -1.19 4.99
N TRP A 270 9.03 -2.36 5.25
CA TRP A 270 10.39 -2.40 5.81
C TRP A 270 11.35 -1.64 4.90
N ASP A 271 12.28 -0.93 5.51
CA ASP A 271 13.26 -0.04 4.86
C ASP A 271 12.68 1.18 4.12
N THR A 272 11.36 1.34 4.04
CA THR A 272 10.71 2.45 3.34
C THR A 272 11.11 3.82 3.90
N PRO A 273 11.15 4.04 5.24
CA PRO A 273 11.58 5.32 5.80
C PRO A 273 13.01 5.72 5.41
N GLN A 274 13.87 4.75 5.09
CA GLN A 274 15.28 4.95 4.72
C GLN A 274 15.49 5.26 3.22
N HIS A 275 14.46 5.14 2.38
CA HIS A 275 14.53 5.45 0.95
C HIS A 275 14.48 6.95 0.66
N ASP A 276 15.23 7.42 -0.33
CA ASP A 276 15.08 8.74 -0.95
C ASP A 276 13.72 8.92 -1.64
N TYR A 277 13.28 7.90 -2.39
CA TYR A 277 12.07 7.91 -3.19
C TYR A 277 11.25 6.61 -3.03
N VAL A 278 9.94 6.78 -2.97
CA VAL A 278 8.97 5.72 -2.69
C VAL A 278 7.83 5.72 -3.71
N GLN A 279 6.87 4.80 -3.54
CA GLN A 279 6.00 4.27 -4.60
C GLN A 279 6.78 3.54 -5.70
N TRP A 280 6.05 2.78 -6.54
CA TRP A 280 6.66 1.98 -7.61
C TRP A 280 7.42 2.83 -8.64
N ASN A 281 6.90 4.02 -8.96
CA ASN A 281 7.48 4.95 -9.93
C ASN A 281 8.34 6.06 -9.29
N GLY A 282 8.59 6.01 -7.99
CA GLY A 282 9.46 6.98 -7.31
C GLY A 282 8.85 8.39 -7.18
N VAL A 283 7.53 8.56 -7.29
CA VAL A 283 6.88 9.89 -7.25
C VAL A 283 6.98 10.58 -5.88
N GLY A 284 6.95 9.81 -4.80
CA GLY A 284 7.06 10.34 -3.45
C GLY A 284 8.53 10.55 -3.09
N ALA A 285 8.97 11.81 -3.03
CA ALA A 285 10.20 12.15 -2.32
C ALA A 285 9.97 11.89 -0.82
N ASN A 286 10.90 11.22 -0.16
CA ASN A 286 10.72 10.81 1.23
C ASN A 286 11.44 11.75 2.21
N ALA A 287 12.56 12.35 1.79
CA ALA A 287 13.35 13.26 2.62
C ALA A 287 12.58 14.50 3.11
N LYS A 288 13.05 15.09 4.22
CA LYS A 288 12.47 16.29 4.84
C LYS A 288 10.98 16.06 5.16
N THR A 289 10.09 16.93 4.67
CA THR A 289 8.64 16.82 4.84
C THR A 289 7.97 15.90 3.81
N GLY A 290 8.76 15.24 2.95
CA GLY A 290 8.29 14.39 1.87
C GLY A 290 7.45 13.21 2.36
N ALA A 291 7.97 12.44 3.32
CA ALA A 291 7.27 11.33 3.96
C ALA A 291 5.91 11.75 4.54
N LEU A 292 5.85 12.89 5.22
CA LEU A 292 4.60 13.42 5.78
C LEU A 292 3.59 13.77 4.67
N GLY A 293 4.00 14.50 3.63
CA GLY A 293 3.11 14.86 2.52
C GLY A 293 2.59 13.64 1.77
N ARG A 294 3.45 12.64 1.57
CA ARG A 294 3.09 11.33 1.00
C ARG A 294 2.02 10.62 1.82
N ASN A 295 2.28 10.41 3.11
CA ASN A 295 1.37 9.68 3.99
C ASN A 295 0.01 10.40 4.10
N VAL A 296 -0.01 11.73 4.15
CA VAL A 296 -1.27 12.49 4.10
C VAL A 296 -2.02 12.23 2.80
N GLY A 297 -1.32 12.22 1.65
CA GLY A 297 -1.92 11.86 0.36
C GLY A 297 -2.49 10.45 0.32
N GLU A 298 -1.83 9.49 0.96
CA GLU A 298 -2.32 8.12 1.10
C GLU A 298 -3.62 8.07 1.93
N VAL A 299 -3.67 8.75 3.09
CA VAL A 299 -4.88 8.82 3.93
C VAL A 299 -6.06 9.46 3.21
N MET A 300 -5.82 10.51 2.41
CA MET A 300 -6.85 11.10 1.55
C MET A 300 -7.46 10.09 0.57
N GLY A 301 -6.65 9.14 0.09
CA GLY A 301 -7.07 8.01 -0.73
C GLY A 301 -7.84 6.94 0.04
N VAL A 302 -7.37 6.58 1.23
CA VAL A 302 -8.01 5.60 2.12
C VAL A 302 -9.05 6.25 3.02
N PHE A 303 -9.97 7.00 2.41
CA PHE A 303 -11.20 7.51 3.04
C PHE A 303 -11.02 8.61 4.11
N GLY A 304 -9.91 9.35 4.10
CA GLY A 304 -9.86 10.63 4.82
C GLY A 304 -10.92 11.62 4.31
N SER A 305 -11.71 12.18 5.23
CA SER A 305 -12.61 13.30 4.97
C SER A 305 -11.82 14.58 4.78
N MET A 306 -12.22 15.42 3.82
CA MET A 306 -11.55 16.68 3.51
C MET A 306 -12.52 17.69 2.88
N ASP A 307 -12.38 18.97 3.24
CA ASP A 307 -13.08 20.08 2.61
C ASP A 307 -12.06 20.99 1.88
N LEU A 308 -12.02 20.88 0.55
CA LEU A 308 -11.12 21.67 -0.31
C LEU A 308 -11.76 22.97 -0.82
N SER A 309 -13.05 23.19 -0.53
CA SER A 309 -13.80 24.36 -1.02
C SER A 309 -13.32 25.66 -0.38
N ARG A 310 -12.93 25.59 0.90
CA ARG A 310 -12.59 26.75 1.70
C ARG A 310 -11.22 26.60 2.36
N GLU A 311 -10.30 27.47 1.94
CA GLU A 311 -9.04 27.64 2.64
C GLU A 311 -9.26 28.31 4.00
N THR A 312 -8.66 27.76 5.06
CA THR A 312 -8.75 28.33 6.39
C THR A 312 -7.79 29.52 6.57
N ARG A 313 -7.89 30.24 7.70
CA ARG A 313 -6.94 31.31 8.05
C ARG A 313 -5.48 30.84 8.12
N SER A 314 -5.24 29.55 8.30
CA SER A 314 -3.91 28.95 8.34
C SER A 314 -3.37 28.54 6.97
N LYS A 315 -4.07 28.90 5.89
CA LYS A 315 -3.74 28.48 4.52
C LYS A 315 -3.73 26.95 4.37
N GLY A 316 -4.74 26.31 4.96
CA GLY A 316 -4.92 24.86 4.96
C GLY A 316 -6.38 24.45 4.75
N TYR A 317 -6.65 23.14 4.80
CA TYR A 317 -7.97 22.55 4.57
C TYR A 317 -8.40 21.69 5.76
N VAL A 318 -9.67 21.78 6.14
CA VAL A 318 -10.23 20.96 7.22
C VAL A 318 -10.31 19.50 6.75
N SER A 319 -9.80 18.57 7.56
CA SER A 319 -9.79 17.16 7.25
C SER A 319 -9.85 16.30 8.51
N SER A 320 -10.17 15.01 8.35
CA SER A 320 -10.07 13.98 9.40
C SER A 320 -8.64 13.44 9.60
N VAL A 321 -7.75 13.67 8.64
CA VAL A 321 -6.36 13.16 8.65
C VAL A 321 -5.62 13.48 9.96
N ASP A 322 -5.21 12.44 10.69
CA ASP A 322 -4.43 12.57 11.93
C ASP A 322 -2.93 12.65 11.61
N VAL A 323 -2.49 13.88 11.31
CA VAL A 323 -1.08 14.20 11.02
C VAL A 323 -0.13 13.72 12.13
N ARG A 324 -0.56 13.78 13.39
CA ARG A 324 0.30 13.42 14.52
C ARG A 324 0.56 11.92 14.54
N ASN A 325 -0.50 11.12 14.35
CA ASN A 325 -0.35 9.68 14.27
C ASN A 325 0.44 9.25 13.04
N ILE A 326 0.27 9.94 11.91
CA ILE A 326 1.08 9.70 10.70
C ILE A 326 2.57 9.90 10.97
N VAL A 327 2.97 10.99 11.63
CA VAL A 327 4.39 11.23 11.97
C VAL A 327 4.93 10.15 12.91
N ARG A 328 4.12 9.71 13.88
CA ARG A 328 4.50 8.64 14.82
C ARG A 328 4.63 7.29 14.12
N LEU A 329 3.72 6.98 13.20
CA LEU A 329 3.73 5.75 12.41
C LEU A 329 4.98 5.68 11.55
N GLU A 330 5.37 6.78 10.90
CA GLU A 330 6.62 6.85 10.12
C GLU A 330 7.85 6.59 11.00
N HIS A 331 7.92 7.23 12.18
CA HIS A 331 9.01 6.98 13.14
C HIS A 331 9.04 5.54 13.66
N HIS A 332 7.87 4.94 13.87
CA HIS A 332 7.74 3.55 14.30
C HIS A 332 8.21 2.58 13.22
N LEU A 333 7.77 2.81 11.97
CA LEU A 333 8.20 2.05 10.79
C LEU A 333 9.71 2.11 10.56
N ALA A 334 10.39 3.21 10.93
CA ALA A 334 11.83 3.31 10.78
C ALA A 334 12.61 2.23 11.57
N LYS A 335 11.98 1.63 12.59
CA LYS A 335 12.56 0.58 13.43
C LYS A 335 12.28 -0.84 12.91
N LEU A 336 11.36 -1.00 11.96
CA LEU A 336 10.99 -2.30 11.40
C LEU A 336 12.13 -2.84 10.56
N TYR A 337 12.54 -4.08 10.83
CA TYR A 337 13.51 -4.80 10.01
C TYR A 337 12.80 -5.64 8.94
N SER A 338 13.43 -5.77 7.77
CA SER A 338 13.05 -6.73 6.73
C SER A 338 13.08 -8.16 7.29
N PRO A 339 12.13 -9.05 6.95
CA PRO A 339 12.11 -10.41 7.51
C PRO A 339 13.25 -11.28 6.98
N VAL A 340 13.90 -12.05 7.85
CA VAL A 340 14.88 -13.09 7.46
C VAL A 340 14.16 -14.41 7.24
N TRP A 341 14.68 -15.25 6.33
CA TRP A 341 14.19 -16.61 6.12
C TRP A 341 14.22 -17.43 7.42
N PRO A 342 13.06 -17.87 7.95
CA PRO A 342 13.00 -18.58 9.22
C PRO A 342 13.36 -20.06 9.02
N ALA A 343 14.65 -20.40 9.07
CA ALA A 343 15.14 -21.77 8.89
C ALA A 343 14.66 -22.78 9.97
N ASP A 344 14.06 -22.30 11.05
CA ASP A 344 13.38 -23.11 12.07
C ASP A 344 11.95 -23.50 11.67
N ILE A 345 11.37 -22.83 10.67
CA ILE A 345 10.00 -23.05 10.17
C ILE A 345 10.02 -23.60 8.74
N LEU A 346 10.80 -22.96 7.86
CA LEU A 346 10.92 -23.31 6.45
C LEU A 346 12.14 -24.22 6.22
N PRO A 347 12.20 -24.96 5.10
CA PRO A 347 13.38 -25.73 4.74
C PRO A 347 14.65 -24.86 4.80
N PRO A 348 15.77 -25.41 5.32
CA PRO A 348 17.01 -24.65 5.38
C PRO A 348 17.50 -24.29 3.98
N VAL A 349 18.15 -23.13 3.88
CA VAL A 349 18.76 -22.68 2.62
C VAL A 349 19.95 -23.59 2.26
N ASP A 350 20.05 -24.02 1.01
CA ASP A 350 21.25 -24.66 0.48
C ASP A 350 22.35 -23.61 0.28
N GLU A 351 23.24 -23.51 1.27
CA GLU A 351 24.33 -22.54 1.30
C GLU A 351 25.29 -22.65 0.10
N THR A 352 25.48 -23.85 -0.46
CA THR A 352 26.35 -24.03 -1.62
C THR A 352 25.69 -23.45 -2.87
N LEU A 353 24.41 -23.72 -3.04
CA LEU A 353 23.62 -23.22 -4.15
C LEU A 353 23.38 -21.70 -4.04
N ALA A 354 23.14 -21.18 -2.82
CA ALA A 354 23.04 -19.75 -2.54
C ALA A 354 24.37 -19.01 -2.82
N ALA A 355 25.52 -19.60 -2.50
CA ALA A 355 26.82 -19.03 -2.84
C ALA A 355 26.99 -18.88 -4.36
N ARG A 356 26.61 -19.90 -5.15
CA ARG A 356 26.57 -19.79 -6.62
C ARG A 356 25.58 -18.71 -7.07
N GLY A 357 24.41 -18.63 -6.44
CA GLY A 357 23.41 -17.61 -6.74
C GLY A 357 23.92 -16.18 -6.54
N LYS A 358 24.71 -15.96 -5.49
CA LYS A 358 25.36 -14.67 -5.24
C LYS A 358 26.33 -14.28 -6.37
N GLU A 359 27.09 -15.24 -6.89
CA GLU A 359 27.95 -15.00 -8.06
C GLU A 359 27.11 -14.60 -9.27
N VAL A 360 26.07 -15.37 -9.59
CA VAL A 360 25.15 -15.09 -10.71
C VAL A 360 24.49 -13.71 -10.54
N PHE A 361 24.10 -13.34 -9.33
CA PHE A 361 23.51 -12.02 -9.03
C PHE A 361 24.45 -10.86 -9.36
N VAL A 362 25.76 -11.07 -9.20
CA VAL A 362 26.80 -10.10 -9.58
C VAL A 362 27.10 -10.15 -11.07
N GLU A 363 27.24 -11.35 -11.65
CA GLU A 363 27.47 -11.60 -13.08
C GLU A 363 26.37 -10.92 -13.93
N TYR A 364 25.11 -11.03 -13.50
CA TYR A 364 23.94 -10.42 -14.14
C TYR A 364 23.63 -9.00 -13.67
N ARG A 365 24.54 -8.40 -12.89
CA ARG A 365 24.51 -7.00 -12.45
C ARG A 365 23.25 -6.58 -11.70
N CYS A 366 22.55 -7.53 -11.07
CA CYS A 366 21.35 -7.24 -10.28
C CYS A 366 21.63 -6.21 -9.17
N HIS A 367 22.81 -6.29 -8.55
CA HIS A 367 23.28 -5.38 -7.51
C HIS A 367 23.42 -3.91 -7.94
N GLN A 368 23.46 -3.61 -9.24
CA GLN A 368 23.53 -2.24 -9.75
C GLN A 368 22.20 -1.49 -9.60
N CYS A 369 21.08 -2.23 -9.64
CA CYS A 369 19.74 -1.67 -9.45
C CYS A 369 19.18 -1.97 -8.05
N HIS A 370 19.51 -3.13 -7.49
CA HIS A 370 19.04 -3.59 -6.19
C HIS A 370 20.12 -3.40 -5.14
N GLN A 371 20.15 -2.20 -4.55
CA GLN A 371 21.14 -1.83 -3.54
C GLN A 371 21.15 -2.84 -2.39
N ALA A 372 22.34 -3.36 -2.05
CA ALA A 372 22.53 -4.17 -0.87
C ALA A 372 22.50 -3.28 0.39
N ILE A 373 21.74 -3.69 1.39
CA ILE A 373 21.66 -3.02 2.70
C ILE A 373 21.85 -4.02 3.83
N ILE A 374 22.29 -3.50 4.97
CA ILE A 374 22.34 -4.24 6.23
C ILE A 374 21.06 -3.90 6.99
N ARG A 375 20.16 -4.89 7.15
CA ARG A 375 18.78 -4.68 7.65
C ARG A 375 18.70 -3.99 9.01
N ASP A 376 19.67 -4.25 9.87
CA ASP A 376 19.70 -3.78 11.27
C ASP A 376 20.61 -2.55 11.48
N ASP A 377 21.26 -2.05 10.42
CA ASP A 377 22.03 -0.80 10.53
C ASP A 377 21.05 0.38 10.74
N PRO A 378 21.13 1.08 11.90
CA PRO A 378 20.23 2.20 12.20
C PRO A 378 20.52 3.45 11.35
N LYS A 379 21.65 3.47 10.62
CA LYS A 379 22.05 4.57 9.73
C LYS A 379 21.92 4.22 8.25
N ARG A 380 21.35 3.04 7.92
CA ARG A 380 21.19 2.63 6.52
C ARG A 380 20.39 3.68 5.76
N GLN A 381 20.81 3.91 4.52
CA GLN A 381 20.14 4.77 3.57
C GLN A 381 19.95 4.00 2.27
N VAL A 382 18.81 4.20 1.63
CA VAL A 382 18.48 3.56 0.37
C VAL A 382 18.36 4.62 -0.72
N PHE A 383 19.19 4.46 -1.75
CA PHE A 383 19.20 5.26 -2.95
C PHE A 383 18.52 4.47 -4.06
N ALA A 384 17.36 4.94 -4.48
CA ALA A 384 16.56 4.29 -5.51
C ALA A 384 17.22 4.45 -6.88
N GLN A 385 17.64 3.33 -7.48
CA GLN A 385 17.96 3.29 -8.90
C GLN A 385 16.67 3.08 -9.70
N MET A 386 16.29 4.06 -10.50
CA MET A 386 15.11 3.98 -11.36
C MET A 386 15.51 3.48 -12.74
N ALA A 387 14.78 2.50 -13.26
CA ALA A 387 14.91 2.04 -14.64
C ALA A 387 13.75 2.61 -15.46
N SER A 388 14.07 3.33 -16.55
CA SER A 388 13.05 3.86 -17.44
C SER A 388 12.20 2.76 -18.06
N LEU A 389 10.94 3.08 -18.39
CA LEU A 389 10.03 2.14 -19.06
C LEU A 389 10.60 1.61 -20.38
N ASP A 390 11.29 2.47 -21.14
CA ASP A 390 11.93 2.10 -22.41
C ASP A 390 13.03 1.04 -22.22
N LEU A 391 13.71 1.06 -21.06
CA LEU A 391 14.73 0.07 -20.72
C LEU A 391 14.12 -1.19 -20.11
N ILE A 392 13.28 -1.05 -19.08
CA ILE A 392 12.83 -2.19 -18.27
C ILE A 392 11.69 -2.99 -18.92
N GLY A 393 10.87 -2.35 -19.77
CA GLY A 393 9.84 -3.00 -20.57
C GLY A 393 8.69 -3.67 -19.79
N THR A 394 8.54 -3.37 -18.50
CA THR A 394 7.41 -3.88 -17.69
C THR A 394 6.13 -3.09 -17.98
N ASP A 395 4.97 -3.58 -17.54
CA ASP A 395 3.67 -2.94 -17.76
C ASP A 395 3.69 -1.44 -17.44
N SER A 396 3.33 -0.59 -18.41
CA SER A 396 3.47 0.86 -18.28
C SER A 396 2.25 1.53 -17.66
N THR A 397 1.11 0.83 -17.53
CA THR A 397 -0.19 1.47 -17.31
C THR A 397 -0.21 2.30 -16.02
N ALA A 398 0.35 1.77 -14.92
CA ALA A 398 0.36 2.47 -13.63
C ALA A 398 1.13 3.79 -13.69
N VAL A 399 2.27 3.79 -14.39
CA VAL A 399 3.10 4.96 -14.60
C VAL A 399 2.44 5.95 -15.56
N ASP A 400 1.91 5.47 -16.68
CA ASP A 400 1.23 6.29 -17.68
C ASP A 400 0.03 7.01 -17.04
N ASN A 401 -0.81 6.28 -16.30
CA ASN A 401 -1.95 6.85 -15.58
C ASN A 401 -1.52 7.89 -14.54
N ALA A 402 -0.49 7.60 -13.74
CA ALA A 402 0.00 8.51 -12.70
C ALA A 402 0.43 9.88 -13.25
N ILE A 403 0.89 9.93 -14.51
CA ILE A 403 1.35 11.16 -15.18
C ILE A 403 0.23 11.80 -16.01
N ALA A 404 -0.52 10.99 -16.76
CA ALA A 404 -1.43 11.43 -17.81
C ALA A 404 -2.85 11.72 -17.30
N TYR A 405 -3.26 11.21 -16.13
CA TYR A 405 -4.58 11.49 -15.60
C TYR A 405 -4.76 12.97 -15.30
N GLN A 406 -5.88 13.49 -15.78
CA GLN A 406 -6.25 14.90 -15.70
C GLN A 406 -7.67 15.04 -15.19
N GLY A 407 -8.00 16.23 -14.71
CA GLY A 407 -9.37 16.57 -14.32
C GLY A 407 -9.55 18.06 -14.15
N LYS A 408 -10.80 18.47 -13.97
CA LYS A 408 -11.14 19.86 -13.69
C LYS A 408 -10.54 20.27 -12.34
N THR A 409 -9.99 21.47 -12.27
CA THR A 409 -9.32 21.97 -11.06
C THR A 409 -10.30 22.51 -10.02
N GLY A 410 -11.53 22.83 -10.42
CA GLY A 410 -12.63 23.18 -9.52
C GLY A 410 -12.26 24.31 -8.57
N TYR A 411 -12.36 24.07 -7.26
CA TYR A 411 -11.97 25.04 -6.24
C TYR A 411 -10.52 25.53 -6.33
N PHE A 412 -9.65 24.85 -7.08
CA PHE A 412 -8.27 25.26 -7.31
C PHE A 412 -8.07 26.14 -8.54
N TYR A 413 -9.10 26.36 -9.36
CA TYR A 413 -9.01 27.23 -10.53
C TYR A 413 -8.41 28.61 -10.17
N GLU A 414 -7.45 29.07 -10.97
CA GLU A 414 -6.69 30.32 -10.77
C GLU A 414 -5.88 30.39 -9.46
N ARG A 415 -5.79 29.33 -8.64
CA ARG A 415 -4.87 29.28 -7.50
C ARG A 415 -3.43 29.11 -7.97
N ALA A 416 -2.48 29.55 -7.14
CA ALA A 416 -1.06 29.43 -7.44
C ALA A 416 -0.63 27.95 -7.49
N THR A 417 0.07 27.59 -8.56
CA THR A 417 0.65 26.26 -8.75
C THR A 417 1.86 26.04 -7.82
N PRO A 418 2.09 24.84 -7.28
CA PRO A 418 3.33 24.52 -6.57
C PRO A 418 4.56 24.75 -7.46
N LYS A 419 5.60 25.39 -6.94
CA LYS A 419 6.79 25.81 -7.72
C LYS A 419 7.36 24.72 -8.65
N LYS A 420 7.43 23.48 -8.15
CA LYS A 420 7.95 22.31 -8.91
C LYS A 420 7.14 21.92 -10.15
N PHE A 421 5.94 22.46 -10.33
CA PHE A 421 5.08 22.19 -11.48
C PHE A 421 4.83 23.43 -12.34
N VAL A 422 5.37 24.59 -11.98
CA VAL A 422 5.11 25.85 -12.71
C VAL A 422 5.56 25.76 -14.17
N ASP A 423 6.71 25.14 -14.43
CA ASP A 423 7.22 24.97 -15.79
C ASP A 423 6.34 24.00 -16.61
N ALA A 424 5.66 23.06 -15.95
CA ALA A 424 4.83 22.05 -16.60
C ALA A 424 3.38 22.50 -16.84
N ILE A 425 2.79 23.29 -15.92
CA ILE A 425 1.35 23.63 -15.97
C ILE A 425 1.05 25.14 -15.91
N GLY A 426 2.07 25.99 -15.74
CA GLY A 426 1.93 27.43 -15.55
C GLY A 426 1.86 27.86 -14.08
N SER A 427 1.93 29.17 -13.85
CA SER A 427 1.99 29.77 -12.50
C SER A 427 0.68 29.69 -11.71
N ARG A 428 -0.44 29.47 -12.41
CA ARG A 428 -1.77 29.27 -11.83
C ARG A 428 -2.44 28.05 -12.44
N TYR A 429 -3.29 27.40 -11.67
CA TYR A 429 -4.06 26.26 -12.12
C TYR A 429 -5.03 26.67 -13.24
N PRO A 430 -4.95 26.04 -14.43
CA PRO A 430 -5.94 26.24 -15.50
C PRO A 430 -7.25 25.53 -15.15
N GLU A 431 -8.25 25.58 -16.03
CA GLU A 431 -9.54 24.90 -15.81
C GLU A 431 -9.39 23.36 -15.67
N LYS A 432 -8.47 22.76 -16.44
CA LYS A 432 -8.18 21.32 -16.41
C LYS A 432 -6.67 21.09 -16.49
N THR A 433 -6.15 20.18 -15.66
CA THR A 433 -4.71 19.81 -15.65
C THR A 433 -4.49 18.42 -15.06
N SER A 434 -3.24 17.96 -15.00
CA SER A 434 -2.84 16.71 -14.36
C SER A 434 -3.23 16.68 -12.88
N VAL A 435 -3.65 15.51 -12.37
CA VAL A 435 -4.14 15.39 -10.99
C VAL A 435 -3.02 15.46 -9.95
N LEU A 436 -1.82 14.98 -10.28
CA LEU A 436 -0.69 14.93 -9.34
C LEU A 436 -0.37 16.30 -8.68
N PRO A 437 -0.24 17.42 -9.41
CA PRO A 437 -0.11 18.74 -8.80
C PRO A 437 -1.22 19.08 -7.81
N MET A 438 -2.48 18.79 -8.16
CA MET A 438 -3.64 19.07 -7.30
C MET A 438 -3.59 18.25 -6.01
N LEU A 439 -3.21 16.97 -6.09
CA LEU A 439 -2.98 16.14 -4.91
C LEU A 439 -1.90 16.75 -4.01
N VAL A 440 -0.78 17.20 -4.57
CA VAL A 440 0.29 17.85 -3.81
C VAL A 440 -0.22 19.13 -3.12
N THR A 441 -0.99 19.97 -3.82
CA THR A 441 -1.58 21.18 -3.24
C THR A 441 -2.55 20.87 -2.10
N ALA A 442 -3.43 19.86 -2.28
CA ALA A 442 -4.38 19.44 -1.25
C ALA A 442 -3.66 18.87 -0.03
N GLY A 443 -2.70 17.96 -0.22
CA GLY A 443 -1.89 17.37 0.86
C GLY A 443 -1.08 18.42 1.63
N GLU A 444 -0.43 19.36 0.94
CA GLU A 444 0.25 20.48 1.61
C GLU A 444 -0.70 21.33 2.44
N GLY A 445 -1.92 21.58 1.95
CA GLY A 445 -2.93 22.33 2.67
C GLY A 445 -3.42 21.60 3.93
N ILE A 446 -3.59 20.27 3.86
CA ILE A 446 -3.96 19.43 5.01
C ILE A 446 -2.84 19.43 6.05
N VAL A 447 -1.58 19.24 5.65
CA VAL A 447 -0.41 19.36 6.56
C VAL A 447 -0.34 20.74 7.21
N LYS A 448 -0.78 21.79 6.50
CA LYS A 448 -0.84 23.16 7.02
C LYS A 448 -2.03 23.41 7.94
N GLN A 449 -3.03 22.54 8.00
CA GLN A 449 -4.21 22.74 8.83
C GLN A 449 -3.96 22.24 10.26
N PRO A 450 -4.19 23.08 11.29
CA PRO A 450 -4.21 22.59 12.67
C PRO A 450 -5.44 21.71 12.92
N ASP A 451 -5.22 20.55 13.55
CA ASP A 451 -6.25 19.57 13.97
C ASP A 451 -7.51 20.23 14.55
N PRO A 452 -8.72 20.00 14.00
CA PRO A 452 -9.97 20.67 14.37
C PRO A 452 -10.56 20.30 15.75
N ASP A 453 -10.06 19.27 16.45
CA ASP A 453 -10.67 18.75 17.68
C ASP A 453 -9.91 19.12 18.96
N LYS A 454 -8.71 19.70 18.86
CA LYS A 454 -7.87 20.08 20.02
C LYS A 454 -8.06 21.53 20.49
N SER A 455 -7.47 22.00 21.59
CA SER A 455 -7.53 23.43 21.95
C SER A 455 -6.49 24.27 21.18
N TYR A 456 -6.73 25.57 20.95
CA TYR A 456 -5.87 26.43 20.11
C TYR A 456 -4.38 26.41 20.49
N ILE A 457 -4.06 26.55 21.78
CA ILE A 457 -2.68 26.55 22.28
C ILE A 457 -2.03 25.18 22.05
N ARG A 458 -2.77 24.10 22.32
CA ARG A 458 -2.30 22.71 22.14
C ARG A 458 -1.98 22.42 20.68
N ARG A 459 -2.85 22.84 19.74
CA ARG A 459 -2.67 22.65 18.30
C ARG A 459 -1.39 23.30 17.77
N LEU A 460 -1.07 24.52 18.21
CA LEU A 460 0.11 25.24 17.71
C LEU A 460 1.42 24.56 18.12
N PHE A 461 1.52 24.16 19.39
CA PHE A 461 2.71 23.48 19.90
C PHE A 461 2.86 22.07 19.34
N GLU A 462 1.78 21.29 19.28
CA GLU A 462 1.81 19.93 18.71
C GLU A 462 2.23 19.98 17.24
N ARG A 463 1.64 20.86 16.43
CA ARG A 463 2.02 20.98 15.01
C ARG A 463 3.48 21.36 14.80
N LEU A 464 3.99 22.34 15.56
CA LEU A 464 5.40 22.73 15.43
C LEU A 464 6.32 21.56 15.81
N TYR A 465 5.98 20.84 16.89
CA TYR A 465 6.70 19.65 17.29
C TYR A 465 6.65 18.57 16.20
N ASP A 466 5.48 18.24 15.66
CA ASP A 466 5.30 17.18 14.68
C ASP A 466 6.08 17.46 13.39
N VAL A 467 6.08 18.70 12.89
CA VAL A 467 6.87 19.07 11.70
C VAL A 467 8.38 19.03 11.99
N ILE A 468 8.83 19.50 13.15
CA ILE A 468 10.24 19.44 13.52
C ILE A 468 10.71 17.99 13.66
N THR A 469 9.93 17.15 14.32
CA THR A 469 10.20 15.72 14.50
C THR A 469 10.23 15.01 13.15
N ALA A 470 9.24 15.25 12.28
CA ALA A 470 9.16 14.67 10.95
C ALA A 470 10.36 15.01 10.05
N VAL A 471 11.02 16.15 10.26
CA VAL A 471 12.23 16.51 9.51
C VAL A 471 13.51 16.00 10.19
N ARG A 472 13.60 16.13 11.52
CA ARG A 472 14.82 15.81 12.27
C ARG A 472 15.09 14.30 12.36
N GLU A 473 14.03 13.51 12.45
CA GLU A 473 14.12 12.05 12.66
C GLU A 473 13.96 11.25 11.37
N ASN A 474 13.83 11.92 10.22
CA ASN A 474 13.72 11.29 8.92
C ASN A 474 15.10 10.78 8.44
N PRO A 475 15.29 9.47 8.23
CA PRO A 475 16.58 8.91 7.82
C PRO A 475 16.82 8.97 6.30
N ALA A 476 15.80 9.33 5.51
CA ALA A 476 15.87 9.33 4.06
C ALA A 476 16.95 10.31 3.52
N PRO A 477 17.77 9.87 2.56
CA PRO A 477 18.70 10.76 1.89
C PRO A 477 17.98 11.80 1.02
N ASP A 478 18.55 13.00 0.95
CA ASP A 478 18.08 14.13 0.13
C ASP A 478 19.03 14.29 -1.06
N ASP A 479 18.85 13.44 -2.07
CA ASP A 479 19.63 13.44 -3.31
C ASP A 479 18.72 13.49 -4.54
N LEU A 480 19.29 13.80 -5.69
CA LEU A 480 18.60 13.69 -6.97
C LEU A 480 18.36 12.22 -7.34
N ARG A 481 17.15 11.96 -7.80
CA ARG A 481 16.74 10.64 -8.30
C ARG A 481 17.69 10.17 -9.40
N GLN A 482 18.16 8.94 -9.28
CA GLN A 482 18.94 8.28 -10.33
C GLN A 482 17.97 7.61 -11.31
N LEU A 483 17.91 8.10 -12.55
CA LEU A 483 17.20 7.48 -13.67
C LEU A 483 18.23 6.95 -14.65
N ASP A 484 18.24 5.65 -14.88
CA ASP A 484 19.18 5.01 -15.82
C ASP A 484 20.65 5.40 -15.54
N PHE A 485 21.01 5.50 -14.26
CA PHE A 485 22.33 5.85 -13.73
C PHE A 485 22.74 7.31 -13.97
N LEU A 486 21.75 8.19 -14.21
CA LEU A 486 21.92 9.63 -14.34
C LEU A 486 21.00 10.36 -13.36
N ALA A 487 21.53 11.37 -12.67
CA ALA A 487 20.73 12.25 -11.83
C ALA A 487 19.68 13.01 -12.68
N SER A 488 18.42 12.99 -12.25
CA SER A 488 17.30 13.62 -12.97
C SER A 488 16.25 14.24 -12.06
N ASP A 489 15.88 15.48 -12.34
CA ASP A 489 14.77 16.23 -11.74
C ASP A 489 13.74 16.69 -12.79
N ALA A 490 13.90 16.26 -14.05
CA ALA A 490 13.05 16.65 -15.17
C ALA A 490 11.66 15.98 -15.11
N PHE A 491 10.69 16.65 -14.49
CA PHE A 491 9.30 16.21 -14.49
C PHE A 491 8.67 16.43 -15.89
N PRO A 492 7.84 15.50 -16.42
CA PRO A 492 7.48 14.19 -15.84
C PRO A 492 8.39 13.03 -16.26
N THR A 493 9.46 13.28 -17.02
CA THR A 493 10.35 12.26 -17.58
C THR A 493 10.84 11.26 -16.54
N TYR A 494 11.28 11.73 -15.37
CA TYR A 494 11.77 10.85 -14.31
C TYR A 494 10.73 9.90 -13.72
N LEU A 495 9.43 10.16 -13.93
CA LEU A 495 8.35 9.30 -13.46
C LEU A 495 8.03 8.17 -14.43
N ARG A 496 8.51 8.22 -15.68
CA ARG A 496 8.38 7.14 -16.67
C ARG A 496 9.35 5.99 -16.37
N ALA A 497 9.32 5.49 -15.14
CA ALA A 497 10.29 4.53 -14.63
C ALA A 497 9.72 3.70 -13.47
N TYR A 498 10.38 2.58 -13.17
CA TYR A 498 10.15 1.80 -11.96
C TYR A 498 11.42 1.69 -11.11
N LYS A 499 11.23 1.70 -9.80
CA LYS A 499 12.31 1.64 -8.81
C LYS A 499 12.87 0.22 -8.66
N GLY A 500 14.18 0.07 -8.82
CA GLY A 500 14.97 -1.00 -8.22
C GLY A 500 15.12 -0.75 -6.72
N ARG A 501 14.57 -1.65 -5.90
CA ARG A 501 14.57 -1.57 -4.44
C ARG A 501 15.49 -2.63 -3.83
N PRO A 502 15.98 -2.45 -2.59
CA PRO A 502 16.63 -3.54 -1.85
C PRO A 502 15.75 -4.79 -1.83
N LEU A 503 16.39 -5.95 -1.92
CA LEU A 503 15.71 -7.25 -2.00
C LEU A 503 15.62 -7.95 -0.64
N ASN A 504 15.92 -7.24 0.45
CA ASN A 504 15.80 -7.83 1.77
C ASN A 504 14.35 -8.23 2.07
N GLY A 505 14.14 -9.47 2.50
CA GLY A 505 12.83 -10.05 2.75
C GLY A 505 12.00 -10.34 1.49
N ILE A 506 12.60 -10.32 0.28
CA ILE A 506 11.88 -10.52 -1.00
C ILE A 506 11.15 -11.87 -1.07
N TRP A 507 11.62 -12.89 -0.34
CA TRP A 507 10.96 -14.18 -0.27
C TRP A 507 9.51 -14.10 0.24
N ALA A 508 9.18 -13.07 1.03
CA ALA A 508 7.89 -12.87 1.67
C ALA A 508 6.91 -11.97 0.88
N THR A 509 7.21 -11.65 -0.39
CA THR A 509 6.51 -10.59 -1.13
C THR A 509 5.85 -11.06 -2.42
N ALA A 510 5.65 -12.35 -2.61
CA ALA A 510 4.94 -12.86 -3.78
C ALA A 510 3.49 -12.33 -3.83
N PRO A 511 2.89 -12.18 -5.02
CA PRO A 511 3.50 -12.31 -6.35
C PRO A 511 4.45 -11.14 -6.70
N TYR A 512 5.31 -11.35 -7.69
CA TYR A 512 6.41 -10.44 -8.06
C TYR A 512 6.06 -9.50 -9.22
N LEU A 513 6.96 -8.52 -9.42
CA LEU A 513 6.78 -7.30 -10.22
C LEU A 513 5.79 -6.30 -9.59
N HIS A 514 5.80 -5.07 -10.11
CA HIS A 514 5.00 -3.98 -9.55
C HIS A 514 3.48 -4.25 -9.62
N ASN A 515 3.02 -5.09 -10.55
CA ASN A 515 1.62 -5.45 -10.75
C ASN A 515 1.29 -6.90 -10.38
N GLY A 516 2.22 -7.62 -9.73
CA GLY A 516 1.97 -8.95 -9.18
C GLY A 516 1.71 -10.02 -10.23
N SER A 517 2.32 -9.86 -11.41
CA SER A 517 2.05 -10.66 -12.61
C SER A 517 2.95 -11.89 -12.74
N VAL A 518 3.85 -12.13 -11.78
CA VAL A 518 4.73 -13.31 -11.76
C VAL A 518 4.55 -14.07 -10.43
N PRO A 519 4.14 -15.35 -10.44
CA PRO A 519 3.66 -16.04 -9.23
C PRO A 519 4.76 -16.41 -8.21
N ASN A 520 6.01 -16.61 -8.65
CA ASN A 520 7.10 -17.10 -7.81
C ASN A 520 8.48 -16.59 -8.30
N LEU A 521 9.52 -16.66 -7.46
CA LEU A 521 10.87 -16.17 -7.82
C LEU A 521 11.48 -16.97 -8.96
N TYR A 522 11.23 -18.27 -9.06
CA TYR A 522 11.78 -19.07 -10.16
C TYR A 522 11.32 -18.55 -11.53
N GLU A 523 10.04 -18.22 -11.66
CA GLU A 523 9.47 -17.67 -12.89
C GLU A 523 9.89 -16.22 -13.16
N LEU A 524 10.31 -15.45 -12.15
CA LEU A 524 10.86 -14.11 -12.36
C LEU A 524 12.07 -14.12 -13.30
N PHE A 525 12.81 -15.23 -13.32
CA PHE A 525 13.98 -15.41 -14.18
C PHE A 525 13.67 -16.10 -15.52
N LEU A 526 12.41 -16.44 -15.79
CA LEU A 526 11.95 -16.89 -17.10
C LEU A 526 11.55 -15.70 -17.98
N PRO A 527 11.62 -15.84 -19.32
CA PRO A 527 11.04 -14.87 -20.22
C PRO A 527 9.50 -14.91 -20.16
N GLN A 528 8.86 -13.83 -20.59
CA GLN A 528 7.45 -13.86 -20.98
C GLN A 528 7.25 -14.91 -22.09
N CYS A 529 6.11 -15.59 -22.09
CA CYS A 529 5.79 -16.52 -23.17
C CYS A 529 5.59 -15.76 -24.49
N ASP A 530 6.34 -16.17 -25.51
CA ASP A 530 6.07 -15.77 -26.87
C ASP A 530 4.77 -16.42 -27.35
N SER A 531 3.89 -15.63 -27.97
CA SER A 531 2.56 -16.10 -28.36
C SER A 531 2.62 -17.12 -29.50
N GLU A 532 3.56 -16.99 -30.44
CA GLU A 532 3.70 -17.91 -31.56
C GLU A 532 4.28 -19.24 -31.07
N ALA A 533 5.33 -19.19 -30.24
CA ALA A 533 5.94 -20.37 -29.64
C ALA A 533 4.95 -21.12 -28.73
N LEU A 534 4.09 -20.40 -28.00
CA LEU A 534 3.05 -20.99 -27.16
C LEU A 534 2.02 -21.74 -28.01
N LEU A 535 1.56 -21.15 -29.13
CA LEU A 535 0.62 -21.79 -30.05
C LEU A 535 1.24 -22.98 -30.79
N ALA A 536 2.55 -22.93 -31.06
CA ALA A 536 3.30 -24.03 -31.65
C ALA A 536 3.64 -25.16 -30.66
N GLY A 537 3.39 -24.96 -29.36
CA GLY A 537 3.74 -25.93 -28.31
C GLY A 537 5.25 -26.02 -28.04
N GLU A 538 6.02 -25.02 -28.43
CA GLU A 538 7.48 -24.96 -28.26
C GLU A 538 7.88 -24.50 -26.85
N VAL A 539 6.97 -23.83 -26.14
CA VAL A 539 7.18 -23.39 -24.76
C VAL A 539 6.05 -23.86 -23.85
N THR A 540 6.40 -24.15 -22.60
CA THR A 540 5.48 -24.55 -21.54
C THR A 540 5.43 -23.43 -20.48
N PRO A 541 4.28 -22.76 -20.29
CA PRO A 541 4.10 -21.78 -19.22
C PRO A 541 4.39 -22.37 -17.84
N GLY A 542 5.10 -21.62 -16.99
CA GLY A 542 5.54 -22.05 -15.66
C GLY A 542 6.82 -22.90 -15.64
N GLU A 543 7.34 -23.30 -16.80
CA GLU A 543 8.54 -24.15 -16.92
C GLU A 543 9.63 -23.52 -17.79
N THR A 544 9.31 -23.16 -19.04
CA THR A 544 10.25 -22.57 -20.00
C THR A 544 9.97 -21.09 -20.27
N CYS A 545 8.78 -20.61 -19.93
CA CYS A 545 8.40 -19.20 -19.90
C CYS A 545 7.46 -18.93 -18.70
N ARG A 546 7.24 -17.67 -18.33
CA ARG A 546 6.36 -17.27 -17.21
C ARG A 546 4.93 -17.74 -17.43
N SER A 547 4.23 -18.10 -16.36
CA SER A 547 2.81 -18.46 -16.40
C SER A 547 1.97 -17.36 -17.06
N VAL A 548 1.07 -17.76 -17.97
CA VAL A 548 0.10 -16.86 -18.62
C VAL A 548 -1.15 -16.67 -17.76
N GLU A 549 -1.54 -17.73 -17.05
CA GLU A 549 -2.62 -17.74 -16.08
C GLU A 549 -2.17 -18.48 -14.82
N PHE A 550 -2.57 -17.98 -13.64
CA PHE A 550 -2.28 -18.61 -12.35
C PHE A 550 -3.30 -18.15 -11.30
N THR A 551 -3.42 -18.89 -10.21
CA THR A 551 -4.36 -18.56 -9.13
C THR A 551 -3.72 -17.67 -8.07
N VAL A 552 -4.48 -16.68 -7.59
CA VAL A 552 -4.10 -15.80 -6.48
C VAL A 552 -5.21 -15.84 -5.44
N GLY A 553 -4.81 -15.81 -4.17
CA GLY A 553 -5.73 -15.83 -3.04
C GLY A 553 -5.23 -16.80 -1.97
N SER A 554 -4.79 -18.01 -2.33
CA SER A 554 -4.22 -18.98 -1.37
C SER A 554 -2.99 -18.42 -0.67
N ARG A 555 -2.84 -18.75 0.63
CA ARG A 555 -1.73 -18.36 1.49
C ARG A 555 -0.70 -19.47 1.69
N GLU A 556 -0.98 -20.71 1.25
CA GLU A 556 0.00 -21.79 1.37
C GLU A 556 1.26 -21.48 0.56
N PHE A 557 2.40 -21.50 1.22
CA PHE A 557 3.68 -21.06 0.70
C PHE A 557 4.45 -22.24 0.08
N ASP A 558 4.97 -22.02 -1.12
CA ASP A 558 5.91 -22.91 -1.80
C ASP A 558 7.34 -22.43 -1.50
N PRO A 559 8.11 -23.09 -0.61
CA PRO A 559 9.47 -22.67 -0.27
C PRO A 559 10.49 -23.00 -1.37
N ASP A 560 10.16 -23.86 -2.34
CA ASP A 560 11.08 -24.25 -3.41
C ASP A 560 11.11 -23.18 -4.48
N LYS A 561 9.96 -22.88 -5.09
CA LYS A 561 9.87 -21.80 -6.10
C LYS A 561 9.81 -20.41 -5.48
N VAL A 562 9.53 -20.32 -4.17
CA VAL A 562 9.35 -19.07 -3.39
C VAL A 562 8.18 -18.27 -3.95
N GLY A 563 6.98 -18.63 -3.50
CA GLY A 563 5.70 -18.03 -3.90
C GLY A 563 4.53 -18.74 -3.23
N TYR A 564 3.32 -18.60 -3.76
CA TYR A 564 2.16 -19.36 -3.27
C TYR A 564 1.93 -20.62 -4.09
N VAL A 565 1.52 -21.69 -3.40
CA VAL A 565 1.09 -22.94 -4.01
C VAL A 565 -0.09 -22.66 -4.94
N GLN A 566 0.05 -23.13 -6.19
CA GLN A 566 -1.00 -23.00 -7.19
C GLN A 566 -2.07 -24.06 -6.94
N ARG A 567 -3.32 -23.64 -6.82
CA ARG A 567 -4.48 -24.51 -6.61
C ARG A 567 -5.43 -24.43 -7.79
N SER A 568 -6.16 -25.51 -8.04
CA SER A 568 -7.12 -25.52 -9.14
C SER A 568 -8.33 -24.65 -8.80
N ALA A 569 -8.67 -23.70 -9.67
CA ALA A 569 -9.92 -22.95 -9.56
C ALA A 569 -11.16 -23.86 -9.77
N ALA A 570 -11.00 -25.06 -10.35
CA ALA A 570 -12.09 -26.03 -10.44
C ALA A 570 -12.38 -26.70 -9.09
N GLU A 571 -11.37 -26.83 -8.23
CA GLU A 571 -11.52 -27.37 -6.86
C GLU A 571 -11.89 -26.27 -5.86
N TYR A 572 -11.35 -25.06 -6.04
CA TYR A 572 -11.62 -23.88 -5.21
C TYR A 572 -12.15 -22.71 -6.06
N PRO A 573 -13.46 -22.68 -6.39
CA PRO A 573 -14.04 -21.72 -7.35
C PRO A 573 -13.93 -20.24 -6.98
N GLY A 574 -13.69 -19.90 -5.70
CA GLY A 574 -13.53 -18.51 -5.28
C GLY A 574 -12.11 -17.95 -5.49
N LEU A 575 -11.13 -18.79 -5.88
CA LEU A 575 -9.78 -18.31 -6.18
C LEU A 575 -9.81 -17.42 -7.42
N PHE A 576 -9.03 -16.34 -7.36
CA PHE A 576 -8.91 -15.44 -8.50
C PHE A 576 -7.95 -16.02 -9.54
N VAL A 577 -8.41 -16.18 -10.78
CA VAL A 577 -7.54 -16.55 -11.90
C VAL A 577 -6.94 -15.27 -12.51
N PHE A 578 -5.67 -15.03 -12.22
CA PHE A 578 -4.92 -13.95 -12.83
C PHE A 578 -4.60 -14.31 -14.27
N ASN A 579 -4.85 -13.40 -15.21
CA ASN A 579 -4.51 -13.56 -16.62
C ASN A 579 -3.64 -12.40 -17.11
N THR A 580 -2.42 -12.71 -17.52
CA THR A 580 -1.39 -11.73 -17.90
C THR A 580 -1.63 -11.08 -19.26
N ARG A 581 -2.60 -11.59 -20.03
CA ARG A 581 -3.00 -11.05 -21.35
C ARG A 581 -4.02 -9.92 -21.24
N LEU A 582 -4.62 -9.73 -20.06
CA LEU A 582 -5.54 -8.63 -19.84
C LEU A 582 -4.74 -7.30 -19.70
N PRO A 583 -5.34 -6.16 -20.08
CA PRO A 583 -4.73 -4.86 -19.85
C PRO A 583 -4.24 -4.69 -18.40
N SER A 584 -3.09 -4.04 -18.23
CA SER A 584 -2.43 -3.79 -16.93
C SER A 584 -1.93 -5.02 -16.16
N ASN A 585 -2.13 -6.23 -16.69
CA ASN A 585 -1.67 -7.48 -16.09
C ASN A 585 -0.40 -8.03 -16.76
N SER A 586 0.25 -7.27 -17.65
CA SER A 586 1.41 -7.79 -18.39
C SER A 586 2.51 -8.26 -17.45
N ASN A 587 3.04 -9.44 -17.74
CA ASN A 587 4.21 -10.03 -17.08
C ASN A 587 5.49 -9.87 -17.93
N ALA A 588 5.50 -8.92 -18.88
CA ALA A 588 6.67 -8.61 -19.70
C ALA A 588 7.73 -7.82 -18.91
N GLY A 589 8.95 -7.77 -19.43
CA GLY A 589 9.99 -6.89 -18.92
C GLY A 589 10.66 -7.39 -17.65
N HIS A 590 11.74 -6.71 -17.27
CA HIS A 590 12.67 -7.19 -16.24
C HIS A 590 13.13 -8.63 -16.54
N GLU A 591 13.51 -8.88 -17.79
CA GLU A 591 13.90 -10.19 -18.36
C GLU A 591 15.42 -10.21 -18.64
N TYR A 592 16.21 -9.57 -17.76
CA TYR A 592 17.67 -9.50 -17.86
C TYR A 592 18.30 -10.90 -17.87
N ALA A 593 17.86 -11.76 -16.94
CA ALA A 593 18.32 -13.13 -16.81
C ALA A 593 17.87 -14.03 -17.98
N ALA A 594 16.81 -13.66 -18.70
CA ALA A 594 16.37 -14.37 -19.90
C ALA A 594 17.00 -13.82 -21.19
N GLY A 595 17.88 -12.82 -21.08
CA GLY A 595 18.56 -12.19 -22.22
C GLY A 595 17.64 -11.37 -23.13
N LYS A 596 16.50 -10.89 -22.62
CA LYS A 596 15.52 -10.10 -23.40
C LYS A 596 15.57 -8.61 -23.04
N THR A 597 15.83 -8.28 -21.77
CA THR A 597 16.00 -6.89 -21.33
C THR A 597 17.47 -6.48 -21.39
N PRO A 598 17.81 -5.38 -22.09
CA PRO A 598 19.19 -4.90 -22.15
C PRO A 598 19.63 -4.28 -20.82
N VAL A 599 20.94 -4.25 -20.59
CA VAL A 599 21.60 -3.43 -19.57
C VAL A 599 22.37 -2.29 -20.21
N LEU A 600 22.57 -1.21 -19.45
CA LEU A 600 23.39 -0.09 -19.89
C LEU A 600 24.87 -0.45 -19.78
N ARG A 601 25.65 -0.07 -20.79
CA ARG A 601 27.12 -0.08 -20.68
C ARG A 601 27.56 1.08 -19.82
N LEU A 602 28.28 0.78 -18.75
CA LEU A 602 28.76 1.77 -17.79
C LEU A 602 30.27 1.97 -17.91
N ASP A 603 30.73 3.20 -17.71
CA ASP A 603 32.15 3.53 -17.55
C ASP A 603 32.66 3.14 -16.14
N ALA A 604 33.96 3.34 -15.90
CA ALA A 604 34.57 3.04 -14.59
C ALA A 604 34.02 3.89 -13.42
N ALA A 605 33.23 4.93 -13.71
CA ALA A 605 32.55 5.77 -12.72
C ALA A 605 31.04 5.45 -12.63
N ASN A 606 30.59 4.30 -13.16
CA ASN A 606 29.20 3.85 -13.20
C ASN A 606 28.25 4.79 -13.97
N ARG A 607 28.75 5.51 -14.98
CA ARG A 607 27.92 6.36 -15.83
C ARG A 607 27.65 5.69 -17.18
N PRO A 608 26.47 5.86 -17.78
CA PRO A 608 26.19 5.32 -19.11
C PRO A 608 27.18 5.82 -20.15
N ILE A 609 27.76 4.90 -20.92
CA ILE A 609 28.58 5.20 -22.08
C ILE A 609 27.64 5.61 -23.22
N LEU A 610 27.84 6.79 -23.78
CA LEU A 610 27.01 7.30 -24.88
C LEU A 610 27.59 6.91 -26.24
N ASP A 611 26.73 6.73 -27.23
CA ASP A 611 27.09 6.60 -28.63
C ASP A 611 27.34 7.97 -29.29
N GLU A 612 27.66 7.97 -30.58
CA GLU A 612 27.91 9.18 -31.38
C GLU A 612 26.71 10.14 -31.48
N ASN A 613 25.49 9.64 -31.21
CA ASN A 613 24.25 10.40 -31.19
C ASN A 613 23.84 10.84 -29.78
N GLY A 614 24.68 10.58 -28.77
CA GLY A 614 24.41 10.91 -27.37
C GLY A 614 23.41 9.96 -26.70
N LYS A 615 23.11 8.79 -27.28
CA LYS A 615 22.23 7.79 -26.67
C LYS A 615 23.04 6.79 -25.84
N PRO A 616 22.52 6.28 -24.72
CA PRO A 616 23.21 5.25 -23.96
C PRO A 616 23.42 3.97 -24.77
N GLN A 617 24.62 3.41 -24.72
CA GLN A 617 24.94 2.12 -25.31
C GLN A 617 24.33 0.99 -24.48
N LEU A 618 23.67 0.07 -25.17
CA LEU A 618 23.01 -1.10 -24.57
C LEU A 618 23.79 -2.37 -24.85
N GLU A 619 23.69 -3.33 -23.95
CA GLU A 619 24.16 -4.70 -24.15
C GLU A 619 23.19 -5.73 -23.58
N TRP A 620 23.16 -6.92 -24.18
CA TRP A 620 22.28 -8.01 -23.78
C TRP A 620 23.12 -9.10 -23.12
N LEU A 621 22.70 -9.51 -21.93
CA LEU A 621 23.30 -10.63 -21.21
C LEU A 621 22.75 -11.96 -21.78
N PRO A 622 23.54 -13.03 -21.81
CA PRO A 622 23.05 -14.33 -22.28
C PRO A 622 21.96 -14.88 -21.33
N PRO A 623 21.01 -15.71 -21.80
CA PRO A 623 20.06 -16.36 -20.91
C PRO A 623 20.76 -17.27 -19.89
N ILE A 624 20.36 -17.21 -18.61
CA ILE A 624 20.92 -18.09 -17.58
C ILE A 624 20.50 -19.54 -17.75
N SER A 625 21.36 -20.44 -17.28
CA SER A 625 21.05 -21.87 -17.21
C SER A 625 19.91 -22.16 -16.22
N LYS A 626 19.28 -23.34 -16.34
CA LYS A 626 18.28 -23.79 -15.35
C LYS A 626 18.90 -23.94 -13.95
N ALA A 627 20.16 -24.36 -13.85
CA ALA A 627 20.84 -24.50 -12.57
C ALA A 627 21.09 -23.12 -11.91
N ASP A 628 21.54 -22.14 -12.69
CA ASP A 628 21.77 -20.78 -12.18
C ASP A 628 20.46 -20.07 -11.78
N ARG A 629 19.32 -20.41 -12.41
CA ARG A 629 18.00 -19.95 -11.94
C ARG A 629 17.71 -20.41 -10.53
N TRP A 630 17.88 -21.71 -10.25
CA TRP A 630 17.71 -22.24 -8.90
C TRP A 630 18.74 -21.66 -7.93
N ALA A 631 19.97 -21.44 -8.37
CA ALA A 631 20.99 -20.76 -7.58
C ALA A 631 20.56 -19.36 -7.15
N LEU A 632 20.02 -18.55 -8.08
CA LEU A 632 19.48 -17.23 -7.76
C LEU A 632 18.30 -17.29 -6.80
N VAL A 633 17.34 -18.21 -6.99
CA VAL A 633 16.23 -18.40 -6.05
C VAL A 633 16.75 -18.66 -4.64
N GLU A 634 17.73 -19.56 -4.50
CA GLU A 634 18.31 -19.92 -3.21
C GLU A 634 19.06 -18.74 -2.56
N TYR A 635 19.80 -17.96 -3.35
CA TYR A 635 20.44 -16.74 -2.87
C TYR A 635 19.43 -15.71 -2.38
N LEU A 636 18.31 -15.52 -3.09
CA LEU A 636 17.27 -14.56 -2.70
C LEU A 636 16.55 -14.94 -1.40
N LYS A 637 16.58 -16.21 -0.98
CA LYS A 637 16.12 -16.62 0.35
C LYS A 637 17.00 -16.03 1.46
N THR A 638 18.28 -15.75 1.18
CA THR A 638 19.25 -15.23 2.16
C THR A 638 19.17 -13.72 2.39
N LEU A 639 18.40 -12.99 1.58
CA LEU A 639 18.38 -11.52 1.57
C LEU A 639 17.37 -10.92 2.54
#